data_AF-A0AAX4NXY1-F1
#
_entry.id   AF-A0AAX4NXY1-F1
#
_cell.length_a   1.000
_cell.length_b   1.000
_cell.length_c   1.000
_cell.angle_alpha   90.00
_cell.angle_beta   90.00
_cell.angle_gamma   90.00
#
_symmetry.space_group_name_H-M   'P 1'
#
loop_
_entity.id
_entity.type
_entity.pdbx_description
1 polymer ?
#
loop_
_entity_poly.entity_id
_entity_poly.type
_entity_poly.pdbx_seq_one_letter_code
_entity_poly.pdbx_strand_id
1 'polypeptide(L)'
;MDIPQCDGLICGRGATKLGKLNRPLPDLIEEAFRQALADASLPEESVKGLVAMPAVADLGQLNLMPAHQMAMDLGLLTRPGGQDMVCRTVDCGGASPVVALREACQLLRDEGLGCVAVVGADAVGSMPTKEFLRRVGGSSGDQGAVIPKKYDEFASWHARCFGTKREDLASVSEFMSLQAARHPGNFQKPGDCLSAADVLASPRVAGTTNLYECAKRADGAAVVLVCSPEFARSRGSLFKCVPILGIGEASGALMPESRHIGAHAVPIHLAARRAMLKAGIRSAREIGWFGLYDCFPVAFLSALEQVGLCGDGEAGSWVAGAIRKVRAGGKVPVNTHGGLLGAGAPWEAPAMFTIVEAYDQLLGRCAADRQCDGARRALVQANGGTFSHEAVVVLGWPAGRAASPAMPAAAVGGFSHLPLCRILGTRIPVMSAGMAGVAGARLAAEVSEAGGMGCVGAASLSVEQIRAECAEIRRLTRQPFAVNILALDDDFEAKARAVAEGGARALVTGLGVPRGMVDFLKGRGLLVGVVCGKVSHAVKAAQSGCDFVVAQGAGAGGHTGQVALFSLLPQIRSAVPESVHVVAAGGIHDGATFVAALGLGASGVWVGTRFLASHEAKAAPGYKERLLLATGAEDTSITRYYTGKPCRVLKNARTEEFERSGEKADGFPAQYLKSRREGNNHLVVGGLNVSVDPDSEFMPAGQVVGSINHVLPAREVVESIVREAEEVLRGLRGVARL
;
A
#
# COMPACT_ATOMS: atom_id res chain seq x y z
N MET A 1 18.16 -4.99 -14.08
CA MET A 1 17.72 -3.58 -14.13
C MET A 1 17.53 -3.05 -12.72
N ASP A 2 18.00 -1.82 -12.51
CA ASP A 2 18.35 -1.23 -11.21
C ASP A 2 17.16 -1.06 -10.29
N ILE A 3 17.37 -1.47 -9.04
CA ILE A 3 16.49 -1.12 -7.93
C ILE A 3 16.53 0.41 -7.80
N PRO A 4 15.41 1.08 -7.47
CA PRO A 4 15.48 2.47 -7.05
C PRO A 4 16.63 2.67 -6.06
N GLN A 5 17.50 3.65 -6.29
CA GLN A 5 18.61 3.93 -5.37
C GLN A 5 18.05 4.16 -3.96
N CYS A 6 18.20 3.17 -3.08
CA CYS A 6 17.65 3.16 -1.74
C CYS A 6 18.63 2.47 -0.79
N ASP A 7 18.57 2.83 0.49
CA ASP A 7 19.44 2.28 1.53
C ASP A 7 19.06 0.83 1.92
N GLY A 8 17.82 0.44 1.67
CA GLY A 8 17.23 -0.87 1.97
C GLY A 8 15.72 -0.86 1.73
N LEU A 9 15.06 -1.99 1.94
CA LEU A 9 13.62 -2.15 1.75
C LEU A 9 12.95 -2.66 3.02
N ILE A 10 11.93 -1.97 3.52
CA ILE A 10 11.03 -2.56 4.52
C ILE A 10 10.13 -3.56 3.79
N CYS A 11 10.16 -4.84 4.18
CA CYS A 11 9.45 -5.92 3.47
C CYS A 11 8.39 -6.63 4.32
N GLY A 12 8.30 -6.32 5.60
CA GLY A 12 7.21 -6.75 6.45
C GLY A 12 7.22 -6.04 7.78
N ARG A 13 6.05 -6.02 8.43
CA ARG A 13 5.87 -5.43 9.75
C ARG A 13 4.97 -6.25 10.65
N GLY A 14 5.19 -6.10 11.95
CA GLY A 14 4.32 -6.61 13.00
C GLY A 14 4.31 -5.66 14.20
N ALA A 15 3.17 -5.57 14.87
CA ALA A 15 3.01 -4.69 16.02
C ALA A 15 1.92 -5.22 16.95
N THR A 16 2.20 -5.24 18.25
CA THR A 16 1.17 -5.53 19.25
C THR A 16 0.20 -4.35 19.36
N LYS A 17 -0.90 -4.55 20.07
CA LYS A 17 -1.69 -3.41 20.58
C LYS A 17 -0.83 -2.57 21.52
N LEU A 18 -1.13 -1.28 21.61
CA LEU A 18 -0.60 -0.40 22.64
C LEU A 18 -1.58 -0.37 23.81
N GLY A 19 -1.07 -0.54 25.03
CA GLY A 19 -1.95 -0.71 26.18
C GLY A 19 -1.22 -0.91 27.50
N LYS A 20 -1.98 -1.08 28.58
CA LYS A 20 -1.47 -1.76 29.78
C LYS A 20 -1.79 -3.25 29.61
N LEU A 21 -0.85 -4.00 29.03
CA LEU A 21 -1.05 -5.37 28.58
C LEU A 21 -0.80 -6.39 29.69
N ASN A 22 -0.01 -6.03 30.71
CA ASN A 22 0.41 -6.90 31.83
C ASN A 22 0.96 -8.26 31.35
N ARG A 23 1.74 -8.23 30.26
CA ARG A 23 2.39 -9.39 29.67
C ARG A 23 3.92 -9.27 29.78
N PRO A 24 4.65 -10.39 29.87
CA PRO A 24 6.10 -10.39 29.73
C PRO A 24 6.54 -9.71 28.44
N LEU A 25 7.63 -8.94 28.50
CA LEU A 25 8.17 -8.24 27.34
C LEU A 25 8.59 -9.19 26.20
N PRO A 26 9.24 -10.36 26.46
CA PRO A 26 9.56 -11.33 25.42
C PRO A 26 8.34 -11.81 24.62
N ASP A 27 7.20 -12.04 25.27
CA ASP A 27 5.96 -12.48 24.61
C ASP A 27 5.41 -11.41 23.63
N LEU A 28 5.59 -10.12 23.95
CA LEU A 28 5.19 -9.03 23.07
C LEU A 28 6.11 -8.97 21.85
N ILE A 29 7.41 -9.13 22.06
CA ILE A 29 8.43 -9.16 20.99
C ILE A 29 8.17 -10.35 20.06
N GLU A 30 7.93 -11.55 20.60
CA GLU A 30 7.64 -12.74 19.81
C GLU A 30 6.38 -12.58 18.97
N GLU A 31 5.31 -12.02 19.53
CA GLU A 31 4.09 -11.72 18.79
C GLU A 31 4.35 -10.78 17.60
N ALA A 32 5.02 -9.65 17.84
CA ALA A 32 5.32 -8.68 16.79
C ALA A 32 6.27 -9.27 15.73
N PHE A 33 7.27 -10.05 16.14
CA PHE A 33 8.22 -10.71 15.24
C PHE A 33 7.54 -11.72 14.32
N ARG A 34 6.69 -12.60 14.87
CA ARG A 34 5.91 -13.58 14.08
C ARG A 34 4.96 -12.90 13.11
N GLN A 35 4.31 -11.80 13.51
CA GLN A 35 3.49 -10.99 12.61
C GLN A 35 4.31 -10.40 11.46
N ALA A 36 5.53 -9.92 11.73
CA ALA A 36 6.41 -9.35 10.70
C ALA A 36 6.88 -10.41 9.70
N LEU A 37 7.23 -11.62 10.16
CA LEU A 37 7.56 -12.75 9.29
C LEU A 37 6.38 -13.15 8.40
N ALA A 38 5.18 -13.21 8.97
CA ALA A 38 3.95 -13.54 8.24
C ALA A 38 3.63 -12.48 7.17
N ASP A 39 3.71 -11.19 7.51
CA ASP A 39 3.49 -10.07 6.57
C ASP A 39 4.50 -10.10 5.40
N ALA A 40 5.77 -10.40 5.70
CA ALA A 40 6.81 -10.54 4.68
C ALA A 40 6.71 -11.85 3.86
N SER A 41 5.98 -12.85 4.37
CA SER A 41 6.00 -14.23 3.88
C SER A 41 7.41 -14.83 3.90
N LEU A 42 8.15 -14.60 4.99
CA LEU A 42 9.51 -15.09 5.17
C LEU A 42 9.55 -16.17 6.27
N PRO A 43 10.27 -17.27 6.06
CA PRO A 43 10.60 -18.19 7.14
C PRO A 43 11.67 -17.56 8.04
N GLU A 44 11.68 -17.92 9.31
CA GLU A 44 12.50 -17.30 10.37
C GLU A 44 14.01 -17.36 10.09
N GLU A 45 14.47 -18.40 9.41
CA GLU A 45 15.87 -18.63 9.01
C GLU A 45 16.40 -17.55 8.05
N SER A 46 15.48 -16.80 7.45
CA SER A 46 15.79 -15.69 6.55
C SER A 46 16.35 -14.47 7.27
N VAL A 47 16.05 -14.31 8.56
CA VAL A 47 16.51 -13.19 9.38
C VAL A 47 17.92 -13.49 9.85
N LYS A 48 18.90 -12.71 9.36
CA LYS A 48 20.33 -12.87 9.61
C LYS A 48 20.95 -11.69 10.36
N GLY A 49 20.15 -10.70 10.75
CA GLY A 49 20.57 -9.69 11.70
C GLY A 49 19.42 -9.22 12.57
N LEU A 50 19.76 -8.67 13.73
CA LEU A 50 18.80 -8.07 14.65
C LEU A 50 19.38 -6.77 15.22
N VAL A 51 18.69 -5.67 14.99
CA VAL A 51 18.99 -4.37 15.62
C VAL A 51 17.88 -4.04 16.61
N ALA A 52 18.24 -3.80 17.86
CA ALA A 52 17.30 -3.47 18.92
C ALA A 52 17.68 -2.19 19.66
N MET A 53 16.79 -1.77 20.55
CA MET A 53 16.94 -0.63 21.45
C MET A 53 16.67 -1.08 22.90
N PRO A 54 17.20 -0.37 23.91
CA PRO A 54 16.95 -0.69 25.31
C PRO A 54 15.47 -0.57 25.70
N ALA A 55 15.07 -1.34 26.70
CA ALA A 55 13.75 -1.26 27.34
C ALA A 55 13.89 -0.88 28.81
N VAL A 56 13.12 0.09 29.30
CA VAL A 56 13.13 0.52 30.69
C VAL A 56 12.43 -0.48 31.60
N ALA A 57 11.37 -1.15 31.14
CA ALA A 57 10.66 -2.17 31.92
C ALA A 57 11.53 -3.34 32.38
N ASP A 58 12.53 -3.66 31.58
CA ASP A 58 13.36 -4.84 31.75
C ASP A 58 14.55 -4.64 32.72
N LEU A 59 14.83 -3.39 33.11
CA LEU A 59 15.97 -3.01 33.97
C LEU A 59 15.79 -3.33 35.48
N GLY A 60 15.18 -4.48 35.80
CA GLY A 60 15.22 -5.10 37.14
C GLY A 60 16.37 -6.10 37.31
N GLN A 61 16.96 -6.55 36.19
CA GLN A 61 18.21 -7.31 36.10
C GLN A 61 19.09 -6.59 35.07
N LEU A 62 20.41 -6.63 35.23
CA LEU A 62 21.35 -5.89 34.39
C LEU A 62 21.39 -6.51 32.97
N ASN A 63 20.45 -6.15 32.09
CA ASN A 63 20.42 -6.66 30.71
C ASN A 63 21.46 -5.94 29.84
N LEU A 64 22.69 -6.43 29.93
CA LEU A 64 23.76 -6.12 28.98
C LEU A 64 23.39 -6.77 27.63
N MET A 65 23.57 -6.02 26.54
CA MET A 65 23.34 -6.50 25.16
C MET A 65 21.88 -6.87 24.81
N PRO A 66 20.90 -5.95 24.93
CA PRO A 66 19.48 -6.19 24.64
C PRO A 66 19.19 -6.94 23.33
N ALA A 67 19.87 -6.58 22.24
CA ALA A 67 19.68 -7.26 20.95
C ALA A 67 20.02 -8.75 21.00
N HIS A 68 21.08 -9.13 21.72
CA HIS A 68 21.48 -10.53 21.85
C HIS A 68 20.49 -11.31 22.72
N GLN A 69 19.99 -10.68 23.79
CA GLN A 69 18.97 -11.27 24.65
C GLN A 69 17.68 -11.52 23.85
N MET A 70 17.17 -10.51 23.14
CA MET A 70 15.98 -10.65 22.29
C MET A 70 16.15 -11.72 21.21
N ALA A 71 17.33 -11.76 20.58
CA ALA A 71 17.68 -12.77 19.59
C ALA A 71 17.70 -14.21 20.16
N MET A 72 18.20 -14.36 21.40
CA MET A 72 18.18 -15.63 22.11
C MET A 72 16.76 -16.04 22.48
N ASP A 73 15.95 -15.11 23.00
CA ASP A 73 14.57 -15.37 23.41
C ASP A 73 13.67 -15.74 22.23
N LEU A 74 13.95 -15.19 21.04
CA LEU A 74 13.32 -15.57 19.78
C LEU A 74 13.85 -16.89 19.19
N GLY A 75 14.85 -17.53 19.82
CA GLY A 75 15.47 -18.77 19.34
C GLY A 75 16.39 -18.61 18.13
N LEU A 76 16.69 -17.37 17.72
CA LEU A 76 17.42 -17.06 16.49
C LEU A 76 18.92 -17.40 16.58
N LEU A 77 19.52 -17.25 17.77
CA LEU A 77 20.93 -17.57 18.05
C LEU A 77 21.14 -19.03 18.46
N THR A 78 20.13 -19.69 19.04
CA THR A 78 20.27 -21.03 19.65
C THR A 78 20.01 -22.17 18.66
N ARG A 79 19.65 -21.86 17.41
CA ARG A 79 19.42 -22.82 16.34
C ARG A 79 20.70 -23.09 15.51
N PRO A 80 20.80 -24.22 14.79
CA PRO A 80 21.89 -24.45 13.85
C PRO A 80 22.00 -23.32 12.81
N GLY A 81 23.19 -22.74 12.65
CA GLY A 81 23.41 -21.58 11.77
C GLY A 81 23.02 -20.22 12.40
N GLY A 82 22.63 -20.20 13.67
CA GLY A 82 22.35 -18.98 14.42
C GLY A 82 23.59 -18.12 14.66
N GLN A 83 24.79 -18.72 14.67
CA GLN A 83 26.07 -18.01 14.83
C GLN A 83 26.41 -17.06 13.67
N ASP A 84 25.74 -17.19 12.52
CA ASP A 84 25.90 -16.29 11.37
C ASP A 84 25.12 -14.97 11.55
N MET A 85 24.37 -14.83 12.66
CA MET A 85 23.52 -13.68 12.89
C MET A 85 24.27 -12.51 13.53
N VAL A 86 24.06 -11.30 13.01
CA VAL A 86 24.67 -10.07 13.57
C VAL A 86 23.67 -9.33 14.44
N CYS A 87 23.99 -9.14 15.72
CA CYS A 87 23.15 -8.44 16.70
C CYS A 87 23.74 -7.09 17.11
N ARG A 88 22.97 -6.00 17.05
CA ARG A 88 23.41 -4.66 17.48
C ARG A 88 22.34 -3.97 18.33
N THR A 89 22.78 -3.30 19.40
CA THR A 89 21.91 -2.43 20.20
C THR A 89 22.27 -0.98 19.93
N VAL A 90 21.28 -0.16 19.60
CA VAL A 90 21.44 1.30 19.44
C VAL A 90 20.61 2.02 20.49
N ASP A 91 21.19 3.05 21.10
CA ASP A 91 20.51 3.90 22.07
C ASP A 91 20.71 5.37 21.67
N CYS A 92 19.62 5.96 21.20
CA CYS A 92 19.46 7.37 20.95
C CYS A 92 18.13 7.85 21.55
N GLY A 93 17.70 7.25 22.68
CA GLY A 93 16.38 7.48 23.26
C GLY A 93 15.24 7.20 22.26
N GLY A 94 14.19 8.03 22.26
CA GLY A 94 13.07 7.89 21.32
C GLY A 94 13.43 7.98 19.82
N ALA A 95 14.65 8.39 19.46
CA ALA A 95 15.15 8.37 18.09
C ALA A 95 15.72 7.00 17.67
N SER A 96 15.97 6.08 18.62
CA SER A 96 16.54 4.74 18.40
C SER A 96 15.87 3.98 17.24
N PRO A 97 14.53 3.98 17.05
CA PRO A 97 13.90 3.28 15.92
C PRO A 97 14.40 3.67 14.52
N VAL A 98 14.62 4.96 14.28
CA VAL A 98 15.08 5.45 12.97
C VAL A 98 16.59 5.23 12.80
N VAL A 99 17.36 5.35 13.89
CA VAL A 99 18.79 5.00 13.90
C VAL A 99 18.98 3.50 13.66
N ALA A 100 18.12 2.65 14.24
CA ALA A 100 18.15 1.22 14.04
C ALA A 100 17.82 0.80 12.60
N LEU A 101 16.94 1.54 11.90
CA LEU A 101 16.74 1.35 10.45
C LEU A 101 18.02 1.63 9.66
N ARG A 102 18.76 2.69 10.01
CA ARG A 102 20.05 2.99 9.36
C ARG A 102 21.05 1.87 9.60
N GLU A 103 21.16 1.43 10.84
CA GLU A 103 22.05 0.34 11.23
C GLU A 103 21.70 -0.95 10.48
N ALA A 104 20.41 -1.28 10.36
CA ALA A 104 19.97 -2.41 9.55
C ALA A 104 20.38 -2.26 8.07
N CYS A 105 20.19 -1.08 7.47
CA CYS A 105 20.66 -0.80 6.11
C CYS A 105 22.18 -0.92 5.95
N GLN A 106 22.96 -0.53 6.96
CA GLN A 106 24.41 -0.71 6.96
C GLN A 106 24.78 -2.19 7.03
N LEU A 107 24.17 -2.96 7.93
CA LEU A 107 24.39 -4.40 8.04
C LEU A 107 24.06 -5.15 6.74
N LEU A 108 22.97 -4.80 6.07
CA LEU A 108 22.62 -5.39 4.76
C LEU A 108 23.73 -5.19 3.71
N ARG A 109 24.38 -4.02 3.72
CA ARG A 109 25.41 -3.66 2.74
C ARG A 109 26.79 -4.19 3.13
N ASP A 110 27.20 -3.93 4.35
CA ASP A 110 28.58 -4.14 4.80
C ASP A 110 28.84 -5.62 5.10
N GLU A 111 27.85 -6.32 5.66
CA GLU A 111 27.95 -7.75 6.00
C GLU A 111 27.27 -8.66 4.96
N GLY A 112 26.67 -8.07 3.91
CA GLY A 112 25.99 -8.82 2.84
C GLY A 112 24.76 -9.60 3.31
N LEU A 113 24.09 -9.16 4.37
CA LEU A 113 22.92 -9.85 4.92
C LEU A 113 21.71 -9.72 3.98
N GLY A 114 20.87 -10.76 3.93
CA GLY A 114 19.63 -10.73 3.16
C GLY A 114 18.50 -9.95 3.85
N CYS A 115 18.32 -10.17 5.16
CA CYS A 115 17.24 -9.58 5.95
C CYS A 115 17.67 -9.36 7.41
N VAL A 116 17.31 -8.20 7.94
CA VAL A 116 17.60 -7.75 9.31
C VAL A 116 16.27 -7.35 9.98
N ALA A 117 16.04 -7.83 11.20
CA ALA A 117 14.93 -7.40 12.03
C ALA A 117 15.30 -6.14 12.82
N VAL A 118 14.44 -5.14 12.83
CA VAL A 118 14.53 -3.97 13.72
C VAL A 118 13.43 -4.08 14.75
N VAL A 119 13.81 -4.13 16.04
CA VAL A 119 12.91 -4.52 17.14
C VAL A 119 12.85 -3.43 18.21
N GLY A 120 11.70 -2.80 18.39
CA GLY A 120 11.46 -1.88 19.50
C GLY A 120 10.32 -2.36 20.38
N ALA A 121 10.56 -2.48 21.69
CA ALA A 121 9.55 -2.91 22.64
C ALA A 121 9.80 -2.35 24.05
N ASP A 122 8.72 -2.10 24.79
CA ASP A 122 8.79 -1.82 26.23
C ASP A 122 7.45 -2.15 26.93
N ALA A 123 7.47 -2.23 28.26
CA ALA A 123 6.30 -2.51 29.12
C ALA A 123 6.15 -1.49 30.27
N VAL A 124 6.43 -0.21 29.99
CA VAL A 124 6.37 0.88 30.98
C VAL A 124 4.94 1.26 31.41
N GLY A 125 3.91 0.81 30.68
CA GLY A 125 2.50 0.99 31.06
C GLY A 125 2.08 0.07 32.20
N SER A 126 2.65 -1.13 32.26
CA SER A 126 2.46 -2.10 33.34
C SER A 126 3.35 -1.84 34.54
N MET A 127 4.44 -1.09 34.37
CA MET A 127 5.35 -0.75 35.47
C MET A 127 4.70 0.21 36.49
N PRO A 128 4.90 -0.02 37.81
CA PRO A 128 4.52 0.93 38.85
C PRO A 128 5.13 2.32 38.61
N THR A 129 4.33 3.37 38.73
CA THR A 129 4.74 4.76 38.43
C THR A 129 5.99 5.19 39.20
N LYS A 130 6.09 4.83 40.49
CA LYS A 130 7.25 5.17 41.33
C LYS A 130 8.54 4.54 40.79
N GLU A 131 8.47 3.30 40.32
CA GLU A 131 9.61 2.60 39.75
C GLU A 131 9.99 3.20 38.39
N PHE A 132 8.99 3.53 37.56
CA PHE A 132 9.23 4.21 36.29
C PHE A 132 9.98 5.52 36.50
N LEU A 133 9.48 6.39 37.38
CA LEU A 133 10.11 7.67 37.72
C LEU A 133 11.53 7.50 38.26
N ARG A 134 11.76 6.48 39.11
CA ARG A 134 13.09 6.16 39.64
C ARG A 134 14.08 5.80 38.52
N ARG A 135 13.66 5.02 37.53
CA ARG A 135 14.51 4.59 36.42
C ARG A 135 14.81 5.72 35.44
N VAL A 136 13.82 6.55 35.13
CA VAL A 136 13.94 7.60 34.11
C VAL A 136 14.50 8.93 34.65
N GLY A 137 14.58 9.11 35.97
CA GLY A 137 15.14 10.30 36.63
C GLY A 137 16.68 10.41 36.59
N GLY A 138 17.39 9.32 36.33
CA GLY A 138 18.85 9.29 36.18
C GLY A 138 19.65 9.76 37.42
N SER A 139 20.94 10.05 37.21
CA SER A 139 21.97 10.45 38.22
C SER A 139 21.71 11.79 38.92
N SER A 140 20.61 12.47 38.60
CA SER A 140 20.29 13.81 39.10
C SER A 140 19.82 13.81 40.56
N GLY A 141 19.52 12.64 41.13
CA GLY A 141 19.02 12.50 42.51
C GLY A 141 17.59 13.02 42.72
N ASP A 142 16.99 13.70 41.72
CA ASP A 142 15.63 14.21 41.78
C ASP A 142 14.64 13.10 41.40
N GLN A 143 13.85 12.62 42.37
CA GLN A 143 12.83 11.57 42.16
C GLN A 143 11.57 12.08 41.41
N GLY A 144 11.69 13.21 40.70
CA GLY A 144 10.58 13.96 40.11
C GLY A 144 10.44 13.82 38.59
N ALA A 145 9.47 14.55 38.04
CA ALA A 145 9.16 14.62 36.61
C ALA A 145 10.18 15.47 35.81
N VAL A 146 11.45 15.05 35.78
CA VAL A 146 12.56 15.82 35.17
C VAL A 146 12.35 16.09 33.68
N ILE A 147 11.94 15.08 32.91
CA ILE A 147 11.70 15.22 31.46
C ILE A 147 10.54 16.21 31.17
N PRO A 148 9.34 16.08 31.78
CA PRO A 148 8.29 17.09 31.64
C PRO A 148 8.74 18.50 32.00
N LYS A 149 9.49 18.68 33.10
CA LYS A 149 10.04 20.00 33.48
C LYS A 149 10.90 20.59 32.36
N LYS A 150 11.74 19.78 31.71
CA LYS A 150 12.60 20.25 30.63
C LYS A 150 11.81 20.66 29.39
N TYR A 151 10.83 19.85 28.95
CA TYR A 151 9.96 20.24 27.83
C TYR A 151 9.10 21.48 28.15
N ASP A 152 8.73 21.71 29.40
CA ASP A 152 8.06 22.95 29.82
C ASP A 152 8.95 24.20 29.65
N GLU A 153 10.27 24.08 29.87
CA GLU A 153 11.23 25.15 29.58
C GLU A 153 11.30 25.45 28.07
N PHE A 154 11.27 24.41 27.22
CA PHE A 154 11.19 24.57 25.76
C PHE A 154 9.85 25.19 25.33
N ALA A 155 8.73 24.81 25.94
CA ALA A 155 7.43 25.42 25.69
C ALA A 155 7.42 26.90 26.06
N SER A 156 8.03 27.24 27.20
CA SER A 156 8.21 28.63 27.66
C SER A 156 9.10 29.43 26.71
N TRP A 157 10.17 28.82 26.17
CA TRP A 157 11.01 29.44 25.15
C TRP A 157 10.23 29.68 23.85
N HIS A 158 9.52 28.66 23.35
CA HIS A 158 8.73 28.73 22.12
C HIS A 158 7.64 29.81 22.23
N ALA A 159 6.95 29.89 23.37
CA ALA A 159 5.98 30.95 23.66
C ALA A 159 6.60 32.36 23.64
N ARG A 160 7.79 32.56 24.23
CA ARG A 160 8.49 33.85 24.20
C ARG A 160 8.97 34.25 22.80
N CYS A 161 9.41 33.28 22.00
CA CYS A 161 9.98 33.54 20.68
C CYS A 161 8.92 33.69 19.58
N PHE A 162 7.86 32.88 19.65
CA PHE A 162 6.89 32.73 18.57
C PHE A 162 5.45 33.09 18.97
N GLY A 163 5.20 33.45 20.23
CA GLY A 163 3.88 33.86 20.70
C GLY A 163 2.89 32.70 20.91
N THR A 164 3.38 31.46 20.97
CA THR A 164 2.59 30.25 21.20
C THR A 164 1.78 30.37 22.48
N LYS A 165 0.48 30.13 22.37
CA LYS A 165 -0.46 30.25 23.47
C LYS A 165 -0.61 28.94 24.22
N ARG A 166 -1.11 29.04 25.44
CA ARG A 166 -1.36 27.87 26.28
C ARG A 166 -2.39 26.93 25.65
N GLU A 167 -3.40 27.49 24.99
CA GLU A 167 -4.45 26.77 24.28
C GLU A 167 -3.92 26.03 23.04
N ASP A 168 -2.89 26.58 22.38
CA ASP A 168 -2.25 25.93 21.23
C ASP A 168 -1.60 24.61 21.66
N LEU A 169 -0.89 24.61 22.80
CA LEU A 169 -0.28 23.41 23.39
C LEU A 169 -1.34 22.37 23.78
N ALA A 170 -2.41 22.79 24.45
CA ALA A 170 -3.50 21.90 24.85
C ALA A 170 -4.22 21.26 23.64
N SER A 171 -4.35 22.02 22.55
CA SER A 171 -5.01 21.57 21.32
C SER A 171 -4.25 20.42 20.62
N VAL A 172 -2.94 20.27 20.86
CA VAL A 172 -2.18 19.15 20.31
C VAL A 172 -2.72 17.82 20.83
N SER A 173 -2.97 17.71 22.13
CA SER A 173 -3.53 16.49 22.74
C SER A 173 -4.95 16.21 22.27
N GLU A 174 -5.78 17.24 22.05
CA GLU A 174 -7.09 17.09 21.40
C GLU A 174 -6.91 16.48 19.99
N PHE A 175 -6.05 17.07 19.16
CA PHE A 175 -5.80 16.59 17.80
C PHE A 175 -5.34 15.13 17.77
N MET A 176 -4.38 14.76 18.63
CA MET A 176 -3.87 13.39 18.73
C MET A 176 -4.93 12.41 19.23
N SER A 177 -5.80 12.83 20.15
CA SER A 177 -6.92 12.00 20.60
C SER A 177 -7.92 11.70 19.47
N LEU A 178 -8.21 12.70 18.64
CA LEU A 178 -9.12 12.54 17.49
C LEU A 178 -8.55 11.59 16.43
N GLN A 179 -7.24 11.68 16.16
CA GLN A 179 -6.55 10.76 15.26
C GLN A 179 -6.52 9.34 15.84
N ALA A 180 -6.15 9.20 17.12
CA ALA A 180 -6.07 7.92 17.82
C ALA A 180 -7.40 7.17 17.85
N ALA A 181 -8.52 7.88 17.97
CA ALA A 181 -9.86 7.29 18.02
C ALA A 181 -10.26 6.53 16.75
N ARG A 182 -9.63 6.83 15.60
CA ARG A 182 -9.82 6.13 14.32
C ARG A 182 -8.94 4.88 14.20
N HIS A 183 -8.10 4.61 15.21
CA HIS A 183 -7.21 3.47 15.22
C HIS A 183 -7.77 2.37 16.16
N PRO A 184 -8.12 1.18 15.65
CA PRO A 184 -8.78 0.15 16.46
C PRO A 184 -7.89 -0.39 17.60
N GLY A 185 -6.57 -0.28 17.45
CA GLY A 185 -5.57 -0.79 18.39
C GLY A 185 -5.17 0.15 19.54
N ASN A 186 -5.78 1.33 19.67
CA ASN A 186 -5.32 2.37 20.60
C ASN A 186 -6.19 2.51 21.86
N PHE A 187 -5.63 3.20 22.87
CA PHE A 187 -6.35 3.59 24.10
C PHE A 187 -7.61 4.40 23.81
N GLN A 188 -7.53 5.37 22.90
CA GLN A 188 -8.63 6.30 22.63
C GLN A 188 -9.73 5.65 21.80
N LYS A 189 -11.00 5.87 22.17
CA LYS A 189 -12.18 5.37 21.43
C LYS A 189 -12.99 6.53 20.81
N PRO A 190 -13.76 6.30 19.71
CA PRO A 190 -14.56 7.31 19.00
C PRO A 190 -15.56 8.18 19.80
N GLY A 191 -15.76 7.93 21.09
CA GLY A 191 -16.64 8.72 21.96
C GLY A 191 -15.95 9.35 23.18
N ASP A 192 -14.63 9.24 23.29
CA ASP A 192 -13.86 9.61 24.48
C ASP A 192 -12.75 10.63 24.15
N CYS A 193 -12.79 11.26 22.98
CA CYS A 193 -11.74 12.19 22.55
C CYS A 193 -11.63 13.41 23.49
N LEU A 194 -10.41 13.80 23.79
CA LEU A 194 -10.11 14.97 24.63
C LEU A 194 -10.48 16.26 23.89
N SER A 195 -11.00 17.25 24.62
CA SER A 195 -11.00 18.65 24.20
C SER A 195 -9.81 19.40 24.80
N ALA A 196 -9.40 20.51 24.18
CA ALA A 196 -8.41 21.41 24.78
C ALA A 196 -8.80 21.85 26.21
N ALA A 197 -10.09 22.01 26.49
CA ALA A 197 -10.58 22.33 27.83
C ALA A 197 -10.33 21.20 28.84
N ASP A 198 -10.54 19.94 28.46
CA ASP A 198 -10.24 18.78 29.30
C ASP A 198 -8.75 18.70 29.61
N VAL A 199 -7.91 18.99 28.61
CA VAL A 199 -6.45 19.02 28.75
C VAL A 199 -6.01 20.12 29.73
N LEU A 200 -6.58 21.32 29.61
CA LEU A 200 -6.32 22.45 30.50
C LEU A 200 -6.79 22.21 31.94
N ALA A 201 -7.89 21.46 32.12
CA ALA A 201 -8.42 21.09 33.43
C ALA A 201 -7.67 19.92 34.08
N SER A 202 -6.85 19.18 33.32
CA SER A 202 -6.11 18.03 33.86
C SER A 202 -5.01 18.43 34.85
N PRO A 203 -4.60 17.54 35.77
CA PRO A 203 -3.62 17.87 36.82
C PRO A 203 -2.30 18.41 36.26
N ARG A 204 -1.73 19.41 36.91
CA ARG A 204 -0.44 19.98 36.52
C ARG A 204 0.72 19.03 36.84
N VAL A 205 1.66 18.90 35.91
CA VAL A 205 2.87 18.06 36.06
C VAL A 205 4.14 18.90 36.24
N ALA A 206 4.31 19.96 35.45
CA ALA A 206 5.46 20.86 35.54
C ALA A 206 5.09 22.23 35.00
N GLY A 207 5.46 23.32 35.69
CA GLY A 207 5.26 24.70 35.22
C GLY A 207 3.87 24.97 34.65
N THR A 208 3.75 24.96 33.32
CA THR A 208 2.49 25.13 32.55
C THR A 208 1.96 23.85 31.90
N THR A 209 2.75 22.78 31.90
CA THR A 209 2.44 21.46 31.33
C THR A 209 1.53 20.64 32.26
N ASN A 210 0.43 20.13 31.70
CA ASN A 210 -0.57 19.31 32.37
C ASN A 210 -0.44 17.81 32.02
N LEU A 211 -1.15 16.98 32.77
CA LEU A 211 -1.06 15.51 32.68
C LEU A 211 -1.43 14.98 31.30
N TYR A 212 -2.48 15.52 30.68
CA TYR A 212 -2.91 15.10 29.34
C TYR A 212 -2.03 15.65 28.20
N GLU A 213 -0.99 16.41 28.53
CA GLU A 213 0.07 16.83 27.60
C GLU A 213 1.33 15.97 27.73
N CYS A 214 1.32 14.96 28.61
CA CYS A 214 2.39 13.99 28.70
C CYS A 214 2.07 12.77 27.84
N ALA A 215 3.06 12.25 27.12
CA ALA A 215 2.96 10.97 26.41
C ALA A 215 2.36 9.87 27.30
N LYS A 216 1.40 9.10 26.76
CA LYS A 216 0.71 8.05 27.49
C LYS A 216 1.62 6.83 27.64
N ARG A 217 2.05 6.50 28.87
CA ARG A 217 2.82 5.26 29.10
C ARG A 217 2.06 4.04 28.56
N ALA A 218 2.75 3.21 27.80
CA ALA A 218 2.18 2.03 27.19
C ALA A 218 3.16 0.86 27.23
N ASP A 219 2.61 -0.34 27.19
CA ASP A 219 3.29 -1.54 26.78
C ASP A 219 3.06 -1.75 25.29
N GLY A 220 4.06 -2.30 24.62
CA GLY A 220 3.92 -2.77 23.26
C GLY A 220 5.26 -3.10 22.63
N ALA A 221 5.20 -3.89 21.55
CA ALA A 221 6.32 -4.21 20.69
C ALA A 221 5.96 -3.97 19.24
N ALA A 222 6.92 -3.49 18.46
CA ALA A 222 6.82 -3.37 17.02
C ALA A 222 8.12 -3.82 16.37
N VAL A 223 7.98 -4.54 15.26
CA VAL A 223 9.07 -5.10 14.48
C VAL A 223 8.86 -4.75 13.01
N VAL A 224 9.93 -4.31 12.36
CA VAL A 224 9.98 -4.25 10.89
C VAL A 224 11.14 -5.10 10.38
N LEU A 225 10.92 -5.77 9.26
CA LEU A 225 11.94 -6.51 8.55
C LEU A 225 12.49 -5.64 7.42
N VAL A 226 13.80 -5.41 7.45
CA VAL A 226 14.52 -4.65 6.42
C VAL A 226 15.35 -5.65 5.62
N CYS A 227 15.21 -5.65 4.30
CA CYS A 227 15.94 -6.55 3.42
C CYS A 227 16.69 -5.81 2.33
N SER A 228 17.71 -6.47 1.78
CA SER A 228 18.41 -5.97 0.61
C SER A 228 17.50 -6.08 -0.61
N PRO A 229 17.62 -5.17 -1.57
CA PRO A 229 16.85 -5.26 -2.79
C PRO A 229 17.10 -6.55 -3.61
N GLU A 230 18.33 -7.07 -3.56
CA GLU A 230 18.71 -8.36 -4.17
C GLU A 230 17.94 -9.51 -3.52
N PHE A 231 17.85 -9.50 -2.19
CA PHE A 231 17.09 -10.48 -1.43
C PHE A 231 15.61 -10.42 -1.79
N ALA A 232 14.99 -9.24 -1.79
CA ALA A 232 13.60 -9.07 -2.18
C ALA A 232 13.33 -9.52 -3.63
N ARG A 233 14.25 -9.24 -4.56
CA ARG A 233 14.15 -9.66 -5.96
C ARG A 233 14.17 -11.18 -6.09
N SER A 234 15.14 -11.84 -5.47
CA SER A 234 15.27 -13.31 -5.52
C SER A 234 14.06 -14.07 -4.99
N ARG A 235 13.22 -13.40 -4.19
CA ARG A 235 12.00 -13.97 -3.62
C ARG A 235 10.71 -13.49 -4.27
N GLY A 236 10.78 -12.64 -5.29
CA GLY A 236 9.59 -12.05 -5.91
C GLY A 236 8.71 -11.36 -4.87
N SER A 237 9.30 -10.50 -4.04
CA SER A 237 8.59 -9.77 -2.98
C SER A 237 8.65 -8.24 -3.12
N LEU A 238 9.23 -7.69 -4.18
CA LEU A 238 9.42 -6.23 -4.29
C LEU A 238 8.10 -5.45 -4.26
N PHE A 239 6.98 -6.02 -4.74
CA PHE A 239 5.67 -5.35 -4.77
C PHE A 239 5.08 -5.05 -3.37
N LYS A 240 5.56 -5.75 -2.34
CA LYS A 240 5.18 -5.56 -0.93
C LYS A 240 6.25 -4.80 -0.15
N CYS A 241 7.33 -4.38 -0.80
CA CYS A 241 8.41 -3.65 -0.18
C CYS A 241 8.22 -2.14 -0.30
N VAL A 242 8.62 -1.40 0.74
CA VAL A 242 8.71 0.06 0.73
C VAL A 242 10.18 0.46 0.82
N PRO A 243 10.71 1.22 -0.14
CA PRO A 243 12.09 1.66 -0.10
C PRO A 243 12.38 2.68 1.00
N ILE A 244 13.57 2.58 1.59
CA ILE A 244 14.17 3.57 2.48
C ILE A 244 15.00 4.51 1.61
N LEU A 245 14.49 5.70 1.34
CA LEU A 245 15.09 6.64 0.38
C LEU A 245 16.18 7.51 0.99
N GLY A 246 16.11 7.75 2.30
CA GLY A 246 17.14 8.53 2.98
C GLY A 246 16.90 8.64 4.47
N ILE A 247 17.99 8.50 5.23
CA ILE A 247 18.00 8.72 6.68
C ILE A 247 18.93 9.88 7.01
N GLY A 248 18.46 10.81 7.84
CA GLY A 248 19.19 11.96 8.35
C GLY A 248 19.12 11.99 9.87
N GLU A 249 20.19 12.43 10.51
CA GLU A 249 20.28 12.55 11.97
C GLU A 249 20.91 13.89 12.33
N ALA A 250 20.63 14.41 13.53
CA ALA A 250 21.29 15.56 14.14
C ALA A 250 21.19 15.46 15.67
N SER A 251 22.10 16.09 16.40
CA SER A 251 22.17 15.95 17.86
C SER A 251 22.21 17.31 18.55
N GLY A 252 21.70 17.35 19.77
CA GLY A 252 21.63 18.49 20.67
C GLY A 252 22.05 18.08 22.09
N ALA A 253 21.91 19.01 23.05
CA ALA A 253 22.24 18.75 24.44
C ALA A 253 21.22 17.80 25.10
N LEU A 254 21.68 16.93 26.00
CA LEU A 254 20.79 15.97 26.69
C LEU A 254 19.77 16.64 27.63
N MET A 255 20.22 17.63 28.40
CA MET A 255 19.41 18.42 29.34
C MET A 255 20.03 19.83 29.49
N PRO A 256 19.88 20.73 28.50
CA PRO A 256 20.49 22.05 28.56
C PRO A 256 19.91 22.89 29.70
N GLU A 257 20.72 23.74 30.32
CA GLU A 257 20.19 24.78 31.22
C GLU A 257 19.31 25.75 30.45
N SER A 258 18.27 26.32 31.09
CA SER A 258 17.24 27.13 30.41
C SER A 258 17.81 28.32 29.63
N ARG A 259 18.91 28.93 30.12
CA ARG A 259 19.60 30.04 29.43
C ARG A 259 20.26 29.65 28.10
N HIS A 260 20.45 28.35 27.87
CA HIS A 260 21.01 27.78 26.64
C HIS A 260 19.93 27.22 25.70
N ILE A 261 18.64 27.33 26.06
CA ILE A 261 17.56 26.95 25.15
C ILE A 261 17.34 28.07 24.13
N GLY A 262 17.59 27.75 22.87
CA GLY A 262 17.43 28.62 21.71
C GLY A 262 17.15 27.80 20.44
N ALA A 263 17.07 28.45 19.28
CA ALA A 263 16.78 27.75 18.00
C ALA A 263 17.78 26.62 17.70
N HIS A 264 19.04 26.78 18.11
CA HIS A 264 20.10 25.76 17.98
C HIS A 264 19.88 24.52 18.86
N ALA A 265 19.04 24.62 19.91
CA ALA A 265 18.74 23.52 20.83
C ALA A 265 17.66 22.57 20.28
N VAL A 266 17.08 22.86 19.12
CA VAL A 266 16.07 22.02 18.46
C VAL A 266 16.54 21.72 17.03
N PRO A 267 17.28 20.61 16.79
CA PRO A 267 17.96 20.38 15.52
C PRO A 267 17.18 19.55 14.49
N ILE A 268 15.84 19.53 14.56
CA ILE A 268 14.96 18.69 13.69
C ILE A 268 15.20 18.99 12.21
N HIS A 269 15.27 20.28 11.83
CA HIS A 269 15.46 20.72 10.45
C HIS A 269 16.76 20.20 9.83
N LEU A 270 17.81 19.97 10.62
CA LEU A 270 19.08 19.41 10.14
C LEU A 270 18.92 17.94 9.78
N ALA A 271 18.27 17.16 10.64
CA ALA A 271 17.96 15.75 10.37
C ALA A 271 17.03 15.62 9.16
N ALA A 272 15.96 16.42 9.12
CA ALA A 272 15.00 16.45 8.00
C ALA A 272 15.68 16.82 6.68
N ARG A 273 16.49 17.88 6.65
CA ARG A 273 17.23 18.30 5.45
C ARG A 273 18.18 17.21 4.95
N ARG A 274 18.89 16.54 5.86
CA ARG A 274 19.80 15.43 5.51
C ARG A 274 19.03 14.25 4.91
N ALA A 275 17.89 13.87 5.48
CA ALA A 275 17.06 12.78 4.99
C ALA A 275 16.44 13.12 3.62
N MET A 276 15.82 14.29 3.49
CA MET A 276 15.19 14.76 2.25
C MET A 276 16.20 14.91 1.11
N LEU A 277 17.40 15.44 1.39
CA LEU A 277 18.45 15.58 0.37
C LEU A 277 18.87 14.22 -0.20
N LYS A 278 19.07 13.21 0.67
CA LYS A 278 19.39 11.84 0.25
C LYS A 278 18.25 11.22 -0.57
N ALA A 279 17.01 11.51 -0.20
CA ALA A 279 15.82 11.04 -0.90
C ALA A 279 15.50 11.82 -2.20
N GLY A 280 16.30 12.84 -2.57
CA GLY A 280 16.06 13.68 -3.74
C GLY A 280 14.83 14.58 -3.62
N ILE A 281 14.42 14.92 -2.40
CA ILE A 281 13.23 15.73 -2.09
C ILE A 281 13.63 17.18 -1.83
N ARG A 282 12.92 18.12 -2.45
CA ARG A 282 13.17 19.56 -2.32
C ARG A 282 12.18 20.27 -1.40
N SER A 283 11.00 19.70 -1.21
CA SER A 283 9.93 20.29 -0.41
C SER A 283 9.12 19.25 0.35
N ALA A 284 8.65 19.62 1.55
CA ALA A 284 7.67 18.86 2.32
C ALA A 284 6.38 18.56 1.52
N ARG A 285 6.04 19.37 0.50
CA ARG A 285 4.88 19.13 -0.38
C ARG A 285 4.97 17.85 -1.20
N GLU A 286 6.17 17.27 -1.35
CA GLU A 286 6.38 16.00 -2.03
C GLU A 286 6.18 14.78 -1.12
N ILE A 287 5.93 15.00 0.18
CA ILE A 287 5.63 13.97 1.16
C ILE A 287 4.11 13.89 1.32
N GLY A 288 3.56 12.69 1.16
CA GLY A 288 2.12 12.44 1.27
C GLY A 288 1.64 12.10 2.68
N TRP A 289 2.55 11.76 3.59
CA TRP A 289 2.23 11.43 4.98
C TRP A 289 3.39 11.72 5.94
N PHE A 290 3.09 12.22 7.14
CA PHE A 290 4.08 12.56 8.15
C PHE A 290 3.81 11.84 9.48
N GLY A 291 4.86 11.24 10.02
CA GLY A 291 4.92 10.74 11.38
C GLY A 291 5.86 11.61 12.19
N LEU A 292 5.35 12.41 13.12
CA LEU A 292 6.13 13.37 13.89
C LEU A 292 6.11 12.99 15.37
N TYR A 293 7.26 13.07 16.03
CA TYR A 293 7.40 12.69 17.42
C TYR A 293 6.74 13.73 18.34
N ASP A 294 5.78 13.28 19.14
CA ASP A 294 4.88 14.15 19.92
C ASP A 294 4.90 13.81 21.41
N CYS A 295 6.06 13.52 22.02
CA CYS A 295 6.11 13.19 23.45
C CYS A 295 5.53 14.26 24.39
N PHE A 296 5.59 15.53 23.96
CA PHE A 296 4.91 16.68 24.54
C PHE A 296 4.45 17.62 23.41
N PRO A 297 3.43 18.48 23.62
CA PRO A 297 2.93 19.40 22.60
C PRO A 297 3.99 20.25 21.92
N VAL A 298 4.95 20.82 22.67
CA VAL A 298 6.02 21.66 22.07
C VAL A 298 6.92 20.87 21.12
N ALA A 299 7.12 19.57 21.37
CA ALA A 299 7.88 18.70 20.46
C ALA A 299 7.16 18.58 19.11
N PHE A 300 5.85 18.36 19.14
CA PHE A 300 5.04 18.28 17.93
C PHE A 300 4.95 19.62 17.18
N LEU A 301 4.73 20.73 17.88
CA LEU A 301 4.70 22.05 17.25
C LEU A 301 6.04 22.38 16.58
N SER A 302 7.15 22.15 17.28
CA SER A 302 8.49 22.35 16.72
C SER A 302 8.76 21.43 15.53
N ALA A 303 8.25 20.18 15.56
CA ALA A 303 8.39 19.26 14.44
C ALA A 303 7.62 19.73 13.20
N LEU A 304 6.37 20.22 13.35
CA LEU A 304 5.60 20.78 12.23
C LEU A 304 6.34 21.92 11.52
N GLU A 305 6.93 22.83 12.29
CA GLU A 305 7.70 23.97 11.81
C GLU A 305 8.97 23.50 11.10
N GLN A 306 9.77 22.67 11.77
CA GLN A 306 11.11 22.32 11.30
C GLN A 306 11.15 21.29 10.18
N VAL A 307 10.08 20.49 9.98
CA VAL A 307 9.93 19.66 8.78
C VAL A 307 9.32 20.45 7.60
N GLY A 308 8.86 21.68 7.83
CA GLY A 308 8.36 22.59 6.80
C GLY A 308 6.88 22.42 6.45
N LEU A 309 6.04 21.97 7.38
CA LEU A 309 4.58 21.89 7.18
C LEU A 309 3.87 23.23 7.42
N CYS A 310 4.46 24.12 8.21
CA CYS A 310 4.04 25.50 8.43
C CYS A 310 5.26 26.38 8.70
N GLY A 311 5.08 27.70 8.70
CA GLY A 311 6.12 28.64 9.15
C GLY A 311 6.33 28.59 10.66
N ASP A 312 7.47 29.11 11.12
CA ASP A 312 7.81 29.22 12.55
C ASP A 312 6.72 30.03 13.30
N GLY A 313 6.19 29.48 14.39
CA GLY A 313 5.10 30.09 15.17
C GLY A 313 3.69 29.87 14.60
N GLU A 314 3.55 29.30 13.41
CA GLU A 314 2.24 29.03 12.80
C GLU A 314 1.63 27.69 13.24
N ALA A 315 2.39 26.86 13.98
CA ALA A 315 1.99 25.50 14.31
C ALA A 315 0.67 25.41 15.11
N GLY A 316 0.42 26.34 16.04
CA GLY A 316 -0.86 26.38 16.78
C GLY A 316 -2.06 26.59 15.86
N SER A 317 -1.94 27.52 14.91
CA SER A 317 -2.97 27.78 13.89
C SER A 317 -3.17 26.59 12.95
N TRP A 318 -2.06 25.92 12.59
CA TRP A 318 -2.08 24.69 11.80
C TRP A 318 -2.89 23.59 12.52
N VAL A 319 -2.62 23.36 13.81
CA VAL A 319 -3.32 22.35 14.63
C VAL A 319 -4.80 22.67 14.74
N ALA A 320 -5.17 23.93 14.99
CA ALA A 320 -6.58 24.33 15.03
C ALA A 320 -7.29 24.05 13.70
N GLY A 321 -6.63 24.28 12.56
CA GLY A 321 -7.13 23.91 11.24
C GLY A 321 -7.28 22.40 11.06
N ALA A 322 -6.30 21.64 11.51
CA ALA A 322 -6.31 20.17 11.47
C ALA A 322 -7.49 19.59 12.27
N ILE A 323 -7.73 20.08 13.49
CA ILE A 323 -8.88 19.68 14.33
C ILE A 323 -10.19 19.93 13.61
N ARG A 324 -10.40 21.13 13.05
CA ARG A 324 -11.63 21.45 12.28
C ARG A 324 -11.83 20.47 11.12
N LYS A 325 -10.77 20.18 10.37
CA LYS A 325 -10.81 19.23 9.25
C LYS A 325 -11.18 17.82 9.72
N VAL A 326 -10.55 17.33 10.79
CA VAL A 326 -10.81 16.01 11.36
C VAL A 326 -12.24 15.89 11.88
N ARG A 327 -12.73 16.89 12.62
CA ARG A 327 -14.12 16.93 13.12
C ARG A 327 -15.16 16.99 12.01
N ALA A 328 -14.84 17.59 10.86
CA ALA A 328 -15.68 17.58 9.67
C ALA A 328 -15.62 16.25 8.87
N GLY A 329 -15.00 15.19 9.41
CA GLY A 329 -14.85 13.90 8.73
C GLY A 329 -13.68 13.84 7.75
N GLY A 330 -12.86 14.89 7.67
CA GLY A 330 -11.68 14.93 6.82
C GLY A 330 -10.48 14.16 7.39
N LYS A 331 -9.50 13.91 6.51
CA LYS A 331 -8.21 13.28 6.85
C LYS A 331 -7.10 14.33 6.93
N VAL A 332 -6.24 14.21 7.93
CA VAL A 332 -5.00 15.00 8.05
C VAL A 332 -3.83 14.02 7.98
N PRO A 333 -2.88 14.19 7.04
CA PRO A 333 -1.81 13.23 6.78
C PRO A 333 -0.65 13.37 7.77
N VAL A 334 -0.97 13.53 9.06
CA VAL A 334 0.00 13.68 10.14
C VAL A 334 -0.45 12.84 11.33
N ASN A 335 0.39 11.94 11.81
CA ASN A 335 0.14 11.07 12.97
C ASN A 335 -1.26 10.46 12.94
N THR A 336 -1.65 9.87 11.81
CA THR A 336 -2.98 9.26 11.64
C THR A 336 -3.28 8.16 12.65
N HIS A 337 -2.24 7.50 13.17
CA HIS A 337 -2.32 6.53 14.24
C HIS A 337 -2.47 7.18 15.64
N GLY A 338 -2.40 8.50 15.78
CA GLY A 338 -2.61 9.21 17.05
C GLY A 338 -1.36 9.55 17.86
N GLY A 339 -0.15 9.25 17.38
CA GLY A 339 1.10 9.64 18.03
C GLY A 339 1.27 9.09 19.46
N LEU A 340 2.24 9.63 20.18
CA LEU A 340 2.56 9.29 21.55
C LEU A 340 1.49 9.81 22.54
N LEU A 341 0.90 10.97 22.28
CA LEU A 341 -0.13 11.57 23.14
C LEU A 341 -1.46 10.84 23.04
N GLY A 342 -1.84 10.38 21.84
CA GLY A 342 -3.10 9.71 21.60
C GLY A 342 -3.00 8.18 21.73
N ALA A 343 -2.03 7.56 21.05
CA ALA A 343 -1.92 6.11 20.87
C ALA A 343 -1.17 5.40 22.00
N GLY A 344 -0.09 5.99 22.51
CA GLY A 344 0.75 5.40 23.56
C GLY A 344 2.25 5.43 23.24
N ALA A 345 3.07 5.39 24.29
CA ALA A 345 4.51 5.54 24.22
C ALA A 345 5.22 4.46 25.08
N PRO A 346 5.63 3.33 24.46
CA PRO A 346 6.52 2.35 25.08
C PRO A 346 7.96 2.87 25.06
N TRP A 347 8.25 3.86 25.92
CA TRP A 347 9.56 4.49 26.11
C TRP A 347 10.30 4.87 24.82
N GLU A 348 11.30 4.08 24.37
CA GLU A 348 12.08 4.33 23.14
C GLU A 348 11.43 3.78 21.87
N ALA A 349 10.49 2.85 22.01
CA ALA A 349 9.88 2.17 20.87
C ALA A 349 8.72 2.90 20.14
N PRO A 350 8.12 4.03 20.57
CA PRO A 350 6.93 4.55 19.87
C PRO A 350 7.15 4.92 18.41
N ALA A 351 8.36 5.38 18.02
CA ALA A 351 8.64 5.68 16.62
C ALA A 351 8.63 4.42 15.72
N MET A 352 8.77 3.21 16.27
CA MET A 352 8.52 1.97 15.52
C MET A 352 7.06 1.87 15.06
N PHE A 353 6.10 2.23 15.91
CA PHE A 353 4.68 2.24 15.55
C PHE A 353 4.39 3.30 14.48
N THR A 354 5.08 4.42 14.52
CA THR A 354 5.03 5.44 13.47
C THR A 354 5.59 4.92 12.13
N ILE A 355 6.69 4.18 12.14
CA ILE A 355 7.25 3.52 10.95
C ILE A 355 6.28 2.47 10.40
N VAL A 356 5.64 1.68 11.27
CA VAL A 356 4.61 0.70 10.89
C VAL A 356 3.43 1.38 10.20
N GLU A 357 2.90 2.47 10.76
CA GLU A 357 1.81 3.23 10.12
C GLU A 357 2.27 3.83 8.80
N ALA A 358 3.48 4.39 8.70
CA ALA A 358 4.03 4.91 7.45
C ALA A 358 4.09 3.84 6.35
N TYR A 359 4.55 2.63 6.70
CA TYR A 359 4.60 1.48 5.80
C TYR A 359 3.21 1.07 5.32
N ASP A 360 2.22 0.99 6.22
CA ASP A 360 0.84 0.65 5.85
C ASP A 360 0.16 1.75 5.03
N GLN A 361 0.42 3.02 5.32
CA GLN A 361 -0.06 4.16 4.54
C GLN A 361 0.46 4.10 3.09
N LEU A 362 1.75 3.80 2.91
CA LEU A 362 2.38 3.72 1.59
C LEU A 362 1.92 2.52 0.76
N LEU A 363 1.42 1.46 1.41
CA LEU A 363 0.90 0.26 0.74
C LEU A 363 -0.62 0.27 0.59
N GLY A 364 -1.31 1.32 1.03
CA GLY A 364 -2.77 1.42 0.96
C GLY A 364 -3.49 0.44 1.91
N ARG A 365 -2.87 0.09 3.05
CA ARG A 365 -3.35 -0.97 3.97
C ARG A 365 -4.02 -0.43 5.23
N CYS A 366 -4.12 0.89 5.40
CA CYS A 366 -4.86 1.47 6.52
C CYS A 366 -6.38 1.40 6.27
N ALA A 367 -7.17 1.49 7.35
CA ALA A 367 -8.62 1.59 7.25
C ALA A 367 -9.04 2.84 6.46
N ALA A 368 -10.18 2.79 5.76
CA ALA A 368 -10.60 3.82 4.81
C ALA A 368 -10.72 5.24 5.41
N ASP A 369 -11.05 5.36 6.68
CA ASP A 369 -11.16 6.61 7.44
C ASP A 369 -9.80 7.20 7.87
N ARG A 370 -8.73 6.40 7.75
CA ARG A 370 -7.36 6.75 8.14
C ARG A 370 -6.35 6.76 6.99
N GLN A 371 -6.57 5.94 5.97
CA GLN A 371 -5.72 5.83 4.78
C GLN A 371 -5.66 7.18 4.06
N CYS A 372 -4.49 7.78 3.94
CA CYS A 372 -4.31 9.04 3.23
C CYS A 372 -4.17 8.78 1.74
N ASP A 373 -4.99 9.47 0.96
CA ASP A 373 -5.08 9.24 -0.47
C ASP A 373 -3.80 9.75 -1.18
N GLY A 374 -3.24 8.95 -2.09
CA GLY A 374 -2.09 9.36 -2.90
C GLY A 374 -0.75 9.46 -2.15
N ALA A 375 -0.63 8.93 -0.93
CA ALA A 375 0.62 8.89 -0.20
C ALA A 375 1.66 8.00 -0.90
N ARG A 376 2.61 8.60 -1.63
CA ARG A 376 3.73 7.90 -2.30
C ARG A 376 5.04 7.95 -1.54
N ARG A 377 5.14 8.89 -0.61
CA ARG A 377 6.29 9.09 0.28
C ARG A 377 5.80 9.45 1.65
N ALA A 378 6.49 8.92 2.64
CA ALA A 378 6.26 9.20 4.05
C ALA A 378 7.54 9.74 4.67
N LEU A 379 7.41 10.69 5.58
CA LEU A 379 8.50 11.16 6.43
C LEU A 379 8.18 10.77 7.87
N VAL A 380 9.11 10.07 8.52
CA VAL A 380 9.03 9.78 9.95
C VAL A 380 10.16 10.51 10.66
N GLN A 381 9.80 11.37 11.60
CA GLN A 381 10.71 12.05 12.52
C GLN A 381 10.58 11.42 13.91
N ALA A 382 11.73 11.15 14.52
CA ALA A 382 11.87 10.57 15.84
C ALA A 382 12.84 11.41 16.67
N ASN A 383 12.55 11.57 17.96
CA ASN A 383 13.29 12.42 18.88
C ASN A 383 13.67 11.65 20.15
N GLY A 384 14.92 11.79 20.58
CA GLY A 384 15.49 11.23 21.79
C GLY A 384 15.86 12.29 22.81
N GLY A 385 15.61 12.00 24.10
CA GLY A 385 15.88 12.93 25.19
C GLY A 385 14.97 14.15 25.13
N THR A 386 15.56 15.35 25.18
CA THR A 386 14.86 16.64 25.12
C THR A 386 15.37 17.45 23.92
N PHE A 387 15.01 17.00 22.70
CA PHE A 387 15.60 17.44 21.42
C PHE A 387 17.10 17.13 21.32
N SER A 388 17.53 16.06 21.98
CA SER A 388 18.94 15.70 22.15
C SER A 388 19.46 14.85 20.99
N HIS A 389 18.58 14.05 20.37
CA HIS A 389 18.90 13.36 19.14
C HIS A 389 17.67 13.34 18.24
N GLU A 390 17.83 13.84 17.02
CA GLU A 390 16.79 13.91 16.01
C GLU A 390 17.15 12.98 14.88
N ALA A 391 16.24 12.08 14.52
CA ALA A 391 16.42 11.14 13.42
C ALA A 391 15.20 11.19 12.51
N VAL A 392 15.44 11.31 11.20
CA VAL A 392 14.39 11.37 10.17
C VAL A 392 14.66 10.32 9.11
N VAL A 393 13.63 9.56 8.75
CA VAL A 393 13.63 8.65 7.59
C VAL A 393 12.57 9.08 6.58
N VAL A 394 12.95 9.04 5.30
CA VAL A 394 12.03 9.13 4.17
C VAL A 394 11.83 7.75 3.58
N LEU A 395 10.56 7.32 3.55
CA LEU A 395 10.12 6.04 2.99
C LEU A 395 9.30 6.30 1.71
N GLY A 396 9.32 5.36 0.76
CA GLY A 396 8.51 5.41 -0.47
C GLY A 396 9.33 5.28 -1.73
N TRP A 397 8.82 5.77 -2.86
CA TRP A 397 9.47 5.58 -4.18
C TRP A 397 10.09 6.87 -4.75
N PRO A 398 11.21 6.78 -5.51
CA PRO A 398 11.88 7.96 -6.12
C PRO A 398 11.00 8.75 -7.09
N ALA A 399 11.41 9.98 -7.40
CA ALA A 399 10.72 10.85 -8.37
C ALA A 399 11.03 10.41 -9.81
N GLY A 400 10.05 10.49 -10.73
CA GLY A 400 10.22 10.11 -12.14
C GLY A 400 9.00 9.42 -12.77
N ARG A 401 8.02 9.02 -11.97
CA ARG A 401 6.73 8.51 -12.42
C ARG A 401 5.68 9.60 -12.29
N ALA A 402 5.04 9.96 -13.40
CA ALA A 402 4.01 10.99 -13.45
C ALA A 402 3.02 10.81 -12.30
N ALA A 403 2.73 11.93 -11.63
CA ALA A 403 1.76 11.99 -10.57
C ALA A 403 0.37 11.69 -11.16
N SER A 404 -0.35 10.72 -10.58
CA SER A 404 -1.80 10.81 -10.63
C SER A 404 -2.19 11.98 -9.72
N PRO A 405 -3.10 12.87 -10.14
CA PRO A 405 -3.56 13.98 -9.32
C PRO A 405 -4.13 13.48 -7.99
N ALA A 406 -3.92 14.29 -6.94
CA ALA A 406 -4.38 14.03 -5.58
C ALA A 406 -5.90 13.86 -5.52
N MET A 407 -6.37 12.94 -4.67
CA MET A 407 -7.78 12.63 -4.54
C MET A 407 -8.51 13.59 -3.58
N PRO A 408 -9.56 14.28 -4.02
CA PRO A 408 -10.63 14.74 -3.13
C PRO A 408 -11.55 13.59 -2.71
N ALA A 409 -12.04 13.66 -1.46
CA ALA A 409 -12.96 12.71 -0.86
C ALA A 409 -14.24 12.56 -1.70
N ALA A 410 -14.63 11.31 -1.97
CA ALA A 410 -15.75 10.97 -2.82
C ALA A 410 -17.10 11.29 -2.16
N ALA A 411 -17.88 12.17 -2.80
CA ALA A 411 -19.32 11.99 -2.87
C ALA A 411 -19.57 11.06 -4.07
N VAL A 412 -19.89 9.79 -3.82
CA VAL A 412 -20.15 8.83 -4.91
C VAL A 412 -21.47 9.18 -5.59
N GLY A 413 -21.42 9.73 -6.81
CA GLY A 413 -22.55 9.82 -7.72
C GLY A 413 -22.08 10.24 -9.13
N GLY A 414 -22.48 9.62 -10.23
CA GLY A 414 -23.34 8.46 -10.45
C GLY A 414 -23.29 8.07 -11.93
N PHE A 415 -22.72 6.91 -12.23
CA PHE A 415 -22.77 6.29 -13.57
C PHE A 415 -23.84 5.19 -13.67
N SER A 416 -24.58 4.93 -12.60
CA SER A 416 -25.64 3.91 -12.54
C SER A 416 -26.77 4.15 -13.54
N HIS A 417 -26.94 5.39 -14.00
CA HIS A 417 -27.92 5.75 -15.02
C HIS A 417 -27.53 5.25 -16.42
N LEU A 418 -26.26 4.88 -16.67
CA LEU A 418 -25.79 4.42 -17.96
C LEU A 418 -26.40 3.04 -18.32
N PRO A 419 -26.73 2.79 -19.60
CA PRO A 419 -27.41 1.56 -20.01
C PRO A 419 -26.70 0.26 -19.61
N LEU A 420 -25.37 0.22 -19.72
CA LEU A 420 -24.59 -0.97 -19.35
C LEU A 420 -24.75 -1.31 -17.85
N CYS A 421 -24.72 -0.31 -16.97
CA CYS A 421 -24.92 -0.50 -15.54
C CYS A 421 -26.28 -1.13 -15.22
N ARG A 422 -27.34 -0.72 -15.93
CA ARG A 422 -28.70 -1.25 -15.73
C ARG A 422 -28.78 -2.73 -16.06
N ILE A 423 -28.20 -3.16 -17.18
CA ILE A 423 -28.23 -4.57 -17.55
C ILE A 423 -27.29 -5.38 -16.66
N LEU A 424 -26.11 -4.86 -16.31
CA LEU A 424 -25.15 -5.56 -15.47
C LEU A 424 -25.55 -5.58 -13.98
N GLY A 425 -26.44 -4.71 -13.53
CA GLY A 425 -26.77 -4.53 -12.12
C GLY A 425 -25.67 -3.85 -11.31
N THR A 426 -24.82 -3.04 -11.96
CA THR A 426 -23.68 -2.37 -11.33
C THR A 426 -23.92 -0.88 -11.14
N ARG A 427 -23.11 -0.23 -10.31
CA ARG A 427 -23.14 1.24 -10.12
C ARG A 427 -22.21 1.98 -11.08
N ILE A 428 -21.17 1.28 -11.55
CA ILE A 428 -20.08 1.82 -12.37
C ILE A 428 -19.87 0.89 -13.57
N PRO A 429 -19.72 1.39 -14.80
CA PRO A 429 -19.55 0.57 -16.00
C PRO A 429 -18.07 0.17 -16.20
N VAL A 430 -17.41 -0.22 -15.11
CA VAL A 430 -16.03 -0.72 -15.09
C VAL A 430 -16.09 -2.22 -14.82
N MET A 431 -15.56 -3.00 -15.74
CA MET A 431 -15.43 -4.45 -15.64
C MET A 431 -13.95 -4.81 -15.49
N SER A 432 -13.60 -5.66 -14.52
CA SER A 432 -12.26 -6.24 -14.51
C SER A 432 -12.16 -7.31 -15.60
N ALA A 433 -10.99 -7.44 -16.24
CA ALA A 433 -10.80 -8.46 -17.25
C ALA A 433 -10.73 -9.87 -16.65
N GLY A 434 -11.31 -10.85 -17.34
CA GLY A 434 -11.14 -12.27 -17.06
C GLY A 434 -9.74 -12.76 -17.41
N MET A 435 -8.75 -12.43 -16.58
CA MET A 435 -7.35 -12.79 -16.78
C MET A 435 -7.10 -14.22 -16.29
N ALA A 436 -6.97 -15.19 -17.20
CA ALA A 436 -6.77 -16.60 -16.85
C ALA A 436 -5.56 -16.76 -15.90
N GLY A 437 -5.77 -17.47 -14.79
CA GLY A 437 -4.75 -17.66 -13.74
C GLY A 437 -4.56 -16.49 -12.77
N VAL A 438 -4.97 -15.28 -13.17
CA VAL A 438 -4.74 -14.04 -12.42
C VAL A 438 -5.99 -13.54 -11.70
N ALA A 439 -7.11 -13.49 -12.41
CA ALA A 439 -8.37 -12.99 -11.91
C ALA A 439 -9.21 -14.13 -11.33
N GLY A 440 -9.06 -14.36 -10.01
CA GLY A 440 -9.89 -15.29 -9.24
C GLY A 440 -10.96 -14.60 -8.41
N ALA A 441 -11.63 -15.37 -7.55
CA ALA A 441 -12.79 -14.97 -6.76
C ALA A 441 -12.57 -13.71 -5.93
N ARG A 442 -11.42 -13.57 -5.28
CA ARG A 442 -11.12 -12.41 -4.42
C ARG A 442 -11.08 -11.10 -5.22
N LEU A 443 -10.40 -11.09 -6.37
CA LEU A 443 -10.37 -9.92 -7.24
C LEU A 443 -11.77 -9.60 -7.78
N ALA A 444 -12.49 -10.61 -8.26
CA ALA A 444 -13.84 -10.41 -8.77
C ALA A 444 -14.80 -9.87 -7.69
N ALA A 445 -14.71 -10.37 -6.45
CA ALA A 445 -15.52 -9.91 -5.35
C ALA A 445 -15.25 -8.44 -4.99
N GLU A 446 -13.98 -8.05 -4.84
CA GLU A 446 -13.63 -6.67 -4.48
C GLU A 446 -14.04 -5.64 -5.54
N VAL A 447 -13.89 -5.97 -6.82
CA VAL A 447 -14.36 -5.10 -7.92
C VAL A 447 -15.88 -4.94 -7.90
N SER A 448 -16.59 -6.03 -7.58
CA SER A 448 -18.06 -6.02 -7.52
C SER A 448 -18.57 -5.22 -6.32
N GLU A 449 -17.93 -5.36 -5.15
CA GLU A 449 -18.22 -4.55 -3.95
C GLU A 449 -17.95 -3.05 -4.17
N ALA A 450 -16.89 -2.72 -4.91
CA ALA A 450 -16.61 -1.34 -5.30
C ALA A 450 -17.66 -0.74 -6.25
N GLY A 451 -18.57 -1.56 -6.78
CA GLY A 451 -19.69 -1.16 -7.63
C GLY A 451 -19.45 -1.37 -9.12
N GLY A 452 -18.32 -1.95 -9.51
CA GLY A 452 -18.05 -2.44 -10.87
C GLY A 452 -18.56 -3.86 -11.11
N MET A 453 -18.11 -4.50 -12.18
CA MET A 453 -18.34 -5.93 -12.46
C MET A 453 -17.01 -6.68 -12.37
N GLY A 454 -16.81 -7.46 -11.31
CA GLY A 454 -15.67 -8.37 -11.25
C GLY A 454 -15.84 -9.54 -12.22
N CYS A 455 -14.76 -9.92 -12.92
CA CYS A 455 -14.77 -11.07 -13.83
C CYS A 455 -13.67 -12.09 -13.50
N VAL A 456 -14.04 -13.36 -13.37
CA VAL A 456 -13.10 -14.48 -13.21
C VAL A 456 -12.55 -14.91 -14.56
N GLY A 457 -11.24 -15.10 -14.66
CA GLY A 457 -10.59 -15.72 -15.82
C GLY A 457 -10.62 -17.25 -15.72
N ALA A 458 -11.63 -17.88 -16.30
CA ALA A 458 -11.91 -19.31 -16.17
C ALA A 458 -11.51 -20.17 -17.39
N ALA A 459 -10.75 -19.62 -18.33
CA ALA A 459 -10.29 -20.32 -19.53
C ALA A 459 -9.56 -21.64 -19.24
N SER A 460 -8.86 -21.72 -18.11
CA SER A 460 -8.07 -22.89 -17.71
C SER A 460 -8.72 -23.78 -16.65
N LEU A 461 -9.89 -23.40 -16.15
CA LEU A 461 -10.53 -24.07 -15.02
C LEU A 461 -11.41 -25.22 -15.49
N SER A 462 -11.43 -26.32 -14.72
CA SER A 462 -12.43 -27.39 -14.87
C SER A 462 -13.83 -26.90 -14.44
N VAL A 463 -14.86 -27.68 -14.76
CA VAL A 463 -16.25 -27.40 -14.35
C VAL A 463 -16.36 -27.29 -12.82
N GLU A 464 -15.69 -28.16 -12.07
CA GLU A 464 -15.66 -28.16 -10.60
C GLU A 464 -14.96 -26.93 -10.05
N GLN A 465 -13.85 -26.52 -10.67
CA GLN A 465 -13.12 -25.32 -10.29
C GLN A 465 -13.94 -24.04 -10.55
N ILE A 466 -14.71 -23.99 -11.65
CA ILE A 466 -15.65 -22.90 -11.92
C ILE A 466 -16.72 -22.83 -10.83
N ARG A 467 -17.30 -23.98 -10.44
CA ARG A 467 -18.28 -24.03 -9.33
C ARG A 467 -17.67 -23.52 -8.02
N ALA A 468 -16.44 -23.92 -7.71
CA ALA A 468 -15.73 -23.49 -6.51
C ALA A 468 -15.45 -21.98 -6.50
N GLU A 469 -14.95 -21.42 -7.61
CA GLU A 469 -14.72 -19.97 -7.75
C GLU A 469 -16.04 -19.19 -7.63
N CYS A 470 -17.13 -19.65 -8.24
CA CYS A 470 -18.45 -19.02 -8.09
C CYS A 470 -18.97 -19.08 -6.64
N ALA A 471 -18.82 -20.21 -5.96
CA ALA A 471 -19.21 -20.38 -4.57
C ALA A 471 -18.41 -19.44 -3.63
N GLU A 472 -17.11 -19.32 -3.87
CA GLU A 472 -16.26 -18.41 -3.09
C GLU A 472 -16.63 -16.94 -3.32
N ILE A 473 -16.91 -16.52 -4.56
CA ILE A 473 -17.42 -15.17 -4.82
C ILE A 473 -18.72 -14.93 -4.05
N ARG A 474 -19.64 -15.90 -4.06
CA ARG A 474 -20.93 -15.79 -3.34
C ARG A 474 -20.78 -15.77 -1.82
N ARG A 475 -19.69 -16.32 -1.29
CA ARG A 475 -19.31 -16.19 0.12
C ARG A 475 -18.77 -14.78 0.44
N LEU A 476 -18.04 -14.18 -0.49
CA LEU A 476 -17.39 -12.88 -0.32
C LEU A 476 -18.33 -11.69 -0.60
N THR A 477 -19.25 -11.82 -1.56
CA THR A 477 -20.11 -10.71 -2.02
C THR A 477 -21.49 -11.17 -2.50
N ARG A 478 -22.48 -10.27 -2.33
CA ARG A 478 -23.82 -10.39 -2.92
C ARG A 478 -23.97 -9.65 -4.25
N GLN A 479 -22.96 -8.87 -4.66
CA GLN A 479 -22.96 -8.08 -5.89
C GLN A 479 -22.90 -8.98 -7.15
N PRO A 480 -23.29 -8.47 -8.33
CA PRO A 480 -23.18 -9.23 -9.57
C PRO A 480 -21.70 -9.41 -9.96
N PHE A 481 -21.39 -10.57 -10.53
CA PHE A 481 -20.07 -10.90 -11.07
C PHE A 481 -20.20 -11.60 -12.44
N ALA A 482 -19.10 -11.64 -13.18
CA ALA A 482 -19.01 -12.28 -14.48
C ALA A 482 -17.96 -13.41 -14.48
N VAL A 483 -18.07 -14.32 -15.45
CA VAL A 483 -17.06 -15.36 -15.68
C VAL A 483 -16.66 -15.34 -17.15
N ASN A 484 -15.35 -15.43 -17.42
CA ASN A 484 -14.81 -15.46 -18.76
C ASN A 484 -14.25 -16.85 -19.11
N ILE A 485 -14.79 -17.49 -20.15
CA ILE A 485 -14.31 -18.78 -20.68
C ILE A 485 -13.95 -18.67 -22.17
N LEU A 486 -13.32 -19.69 -22.73
CA LEU A 486 -12.99 -19.75 -24.16
C LEU A 486 -13.94 -20.72 -24.89
N ALA A 487 -14.44 -20.33 -26.06
CA ALA A 487 -15.30 -21.18 -26.88
C ALA A 487 -14.56 -22.31 -27.62
N LEU A 488 -13.27 -22.52 -27.34
CA LEU A 488 -12.47 -23.61 -27.90
C LEU A 488 -12.36 -24.82 -26.93
N ASP A 489 -12.98 -24.73 -25.77
CA ASP A 489 -12.90 -25.78 -24.77
C ASP A 489 -13.83 -26.94 -25.16
N ASP A 490 -13.33 -28.18 -25.15
CA ASP A 490 -14.12 -29.37 -25.50
C ASP A 490 -15.36 -29.54 -24.58
N ASP A 491 -15.29 -29.00 -23.37
CA ASP A 491 -16.33 -28.98 -22.35
C ASP A 491 -17.03 -27.62 -22.20
N PHE A 492 -16.94 -26.73 -23.21
CA PHE A 492 -17.51 -25.37 -23.17
C PHE A 492 -18.96 -25.32 -22.69
N GLU A 493 -19.81 -26.23 -23.16
CA GLU A 493 -21.21 -26.30 -22.74
C GLU A 493 -21.36 -26.65 -21.25
N ALA A 494 -20.58 -27.61 -20.75
CA ALA A 494 -20.60 -27.96 -19.33
C ALA A 494 -20.09 -26.81 -18.46
N LYS A 495 -19.04 -26.11 -18.89
CA LYS A 495 -18.54 -24.90 -18.21
C LYS A 495 -19.57 -23.78 -18.20
N ALA A 496 -20.21 -23.49 -19.34
CA ALA A 496 -21.25 -22.47 -19.43
C ALA A 496 -22.44 -22.78 -18.52
N ARG A 497 -22.84 -24.06 -18.42
CA ARG A 497 -23.87 -24.52 -17.47
C ARG A 497 -23.44 -24.30 -16.02
N ALA A 498 -22.22 -24.66 -15.66
CA ALA A 498 -21.70 -24.42 -14.30
C ALA A 498 -21.62 -22.92 -13.94
N VAL A 499 -21.30 -22.04 -14.90
CA VAL A 499 -21.36 -20.58 -14.70
C VAL A 499 -22.78 -20.12 -14.39
N ALA A 500 -23.77 -20.63 -15.13
CA ALA A 500 -25.18 -20.30 -14.89
C ALA A 500 -25.66 -20.83 -13.52
N GLU A 501 -25.32 -22.06 -13.17
CA GLU A 501 -25.60 -22.66 -11.86
C GLU A 501 -24.93 -21.90 -10.71
N GLY A 502 -23.71 -21.39 -10.91
CA GLY A 502 -22.98 -20.56 -9.96
C GLY A 502 -23.57 -19.17 -9.75
N GLY A 503 -24.61 -18.80 -10.51
CA GLY A 503 -25.33 -17.55 -10.37
C GLY A 503 -24.56 -16.34 -10.89
N ALA A 504 -23.64 -16.48 -11.84
CA ALA A 504 -23.00 -15.35 -12.48
C ALA A 504 -24.04 -14.47 -13.20
N ARG A 505 -23.82 -13.16 -13.25
CA ARG A 505 -24.70 -12.23 -14.00
C ARG A 505 -24.39 -12.22 -15.50
N ALA A 506 -23.13 -12.44 -15.86
CA ALA A 506 -22.70 -12.46 -17.25
C ALA A 506 -21.68 -13.57 -17.51
N LEU A 507 -21.79 -14.20 -18.68
CA LEU A 507 -20.75 -15.02 -19.27
C LEU A 507 -20.08 -14.22 -20.39
N VAL A 508 -18.75 -14.11 -20.35
CA VAL A 508 -17.98 -13.50 -21.43
C VAL A 508 -17.18 -14.57 -22.13
N THR A 509 -17.20 -14.61 -23.45
CA THR A 509 -16.48 -15.62 -24.23
C THR A 509 -15.37 -15.00 -25.07
N GLY A 510 -14.22 -15.67 -25.10
CA GLY A 510 -13.23 -15.48 -26.15
C GLY A 510 -13.54 -16.38 -27.36
N LEU A 511 -13.20 -15.90 -28.56
CA LEU A 511 -13.27 -16.66 -29.82
C LEU A 511 -14.69 -17.02 -30.32
N GLY A 512 -15.71 -16.27 -29.88
CA GLY A 512 -17.08 -16.40 -30.35
C GLY A 512 -17.99 -17.13 -29.36
N VAL A 513 -19.23 -17.37 -29.76
CA VAL A 513 -20.22 -18.12 -28.96
C VAL A 513 -21.24 -18.80 -29.88
N PRO A 514 -21.56 -20.10 -29.68
CA PRO A 514 -22.62 -20.77 -30.42
C PRO A 514 -23.99 -20.18 -30.08
N ARG A 515 -24.85 -19.96 -31.09
CA ARG A 515 -26.19 -19.37 -30.90
C ARG A 515 -27.06 -20.14 -29.90
N GLY A 516 -27.08 -21.46 -29.98
CA GLY A 516 -27.84 -22.28 -29.02
C GLY A 516 -27.39 -22.09 -27.57
N MET A 517 -26.12 -21.78 -27.33
CA MET A 517 -25.62 -21.45 -26.00
C MET A 517 -26.07 -20.05 -25.55
N VAL A 518 -26.09 -19.09 -26.48
CA VAL A 518 -26.64 -17.75 -26.19
C VAL A 518 -28.09 -17.87 -25.73
N ASP A 519 -28.92 -18.60 -26.48
CA ASP A 519 -30.33 -18.81 -26.14
C ASP A 519 -30.49 -19.49 -24.77
N PHE A 520 -29.67 -20.52 -24.48
CA PHE A 520 -29.66 -21.23 -23.20
C PHE A 520 -29.33 -20.31 -22.00
N LEU A 521 -28.28 -19.49 -22.13
CA LEU A 521 -27.81 -18.61 -21.06
C LEU A 521 -28.80 -17.48 -20.79
N LYS A 522 -29.30 -16.85 -21.86
CA LYS A 522 -30.29 -15.77 -21.77
C LYS A 522 -31.62 -16.26 -21.21
N GLY A 523 -32.04 -17.49 -21.56
CA GLY A 523 -33.21 -18.14 -20.95
C GLY A 523 -33.09 -18.34 -19.43
N ARG A 524 -31.89 -18.22 -18.85
CA ARG A 524 -31.62 -18.26 -17.40
C ARG A 524 -31.32 -16.87 -16.80
N GLY A 525 -31.51 -15.81 -17.57
CA GLY A 525 -31.27 -14.44 -17.13
C GLY A 525 -29.81 -14.01 -17.10
N LEU A 526 -28.89 -14.78 -17.72
CA LEU A 526 -27.50 -14.37 -17.89
C LEU A 526 -27.35 -13.47 -19.12
N LEU A 527 -26.43 -12.52 -19.03
CA LEU A 527 -25.97 -11.74 -20.16
C LEU A 527 -24.81 -12.45 -20.86
N VAL A 528 -24.73 -12.33 -22.18
CA VAL A 528 -23.64 -12.93 -22.97
C VAL A 528 -22.80 -11.84 -23.60
N GLY A 529 -21.52 -11.84 -23.26
CA GLY A 529 -20.50 -10.95 -23.82
C GLY A 529 -19.52 -11.69 -24.73
N VAL A 530 -19.01 -11.06 -25.78
CA VAL A 530 -17.98 -11.67 -26.65
C VAL A 530 -16.79 -10.72 -26.87
N VAL A 531 -15.57 -11.22 -26.65
CA VAL A 531 -14.34 -10.46 -26.88
C VAL A 531 -13.99 -10.40 -28.36
N CYS A 532 -13.88 -9.19 -28.90
CA CYS A 532 -13.79 -8.90 -30.34
C CYS A 532 -12.57 -8.01 -30.64
N GLY A 533 -11.58 -8.55 -31.35
CA GLY A 533 -10.43 -7.79 -31.85
C GLY A 533 -10.57 -7.23 -33.28
N LYS A 534 -11.73 -7.44 -33.93
CA LYS A 534 -12.04 -6.98 -35.30
C LYS A 534 -13.52 -6.66 -35.43
N VAL A 535 -13.88 -5.78 -36.36
CA VAL A 535 -15.28 -5.43 -36.69
C VAL A 535 -16.09 -6.66 -37.08
N SER A 536 -15.54 -7.52 -37.95
CA SER A 536 -16.22 -8.75 -38.39
C SER A 536 -16.49 -9.74 -37.25
N HIS A 537 -15.69 -9.73 -36.18
CA HIS A 537 -15.94 -10.55 -35.00
C HIS A 537 -17.16 -10.01 -34.23
N ALA A 538 -17.23 -8.68 -34.04
CA ALA A 538 -18.34 -8.04 -33.35
C ALA A 538 -19.67 -8.21 -34.10
N VAL A 539 -19.66 -8.09 -35.42
CA VAL A 539 -20.86 -8.34 -36.26
C VAL A 539 -21.33 -9.77 -36.11
N LYS A 540 -20.43 -10.77 -36.17
CA LYS A 540 -20.79 -12.18 -35.96
C LYS A 540 -21.31 -12.44 -34.54
N ALA A 541 -20.71 -11.84 -33.52
CA ALA A 541 -21.17 -11.95 -32.14
C ALA A 541 -22.59 -11.38 -31.97
N ALA A 542 -22.86 -10.21 -32.57
CA ALA A 542 -24.19 -9.61 -32.58
C ALA A 542 -25.21 -10.50 -33.31
N GLN A 543 -24.84 -11.09 -34.46
CA GLN A 543 -25.68 -12.06 -35.19
C GLN A 543 -25.98 -13.33 -34.36
N SER A 544 -25.07 -13.74 -33.48
CA SER A 544 -25.31 -14.83 -32.52
C SER A 544 -26.24 -14.45 -31.36
N GLY A 545 -26.58 -13.17 -31.19
CA GLY A 545 -27.53 -12.69 -30.17
C GLY A 545 -26.93 -12.25 -28.83
N CYS A 546 -25.61 -11.97 -28.79
CA CYS A 546 -24.96 -11.46 -27.58
C CYS A 546 -25.52 -10.09 -27.14
N ASP A 547 -25.43 -9.81 -25.84
CA ASP A 547 -25.93 -8.55 -25.25
C ASP A 547 -24.88 -7.43 -25.29
N PHE A 548 -23.59 -7.82 -25.30
CA PHE A 548 -22.50 -6.87 -25.45
C PHE A 548 -21.28 -7.49 -26.14
N VAL A 549 -20.45 -6.64 -26.72
CA VAL A 549 -19.15 -7.00 -27.27
C VAL A 549 -18.05 -6.25 -26.53
N VAL A 550 -16.93 -6.92 -26.25
CA VAL A 550 -15.72 -6.29 -25.72
C VAL A 550 -14.82 -5.94 -26.90
N ALA A 551 -14.78 -4.66 -27.29
CA ALA A 551 -13.91 -4.14 -28.34
C ALA A 551 -12.47 -4.07 -27.84
N GLN A 552 -11.68 -5.11 -28.13
CA GLN A 552 -10.32 -5.25 -27.61
C GLN A 552 -9.28 -4.76 -28.63
N GLY A 553 -8.71 -3.60 -28.36
CA GLY A 553 -7.64 -3.01 -29.16
C GLY A 553 -6.26 -3.65 -28.91
N ALA A 554 -5.33 -3.36 -29.82
CA ALA A 554 -3.97 -3.88 -29.82
C ALA A 554 -3.14 -3.54 -28.57
N GLY A 555 -3.57 -2.56 -27.78
CA GLY A 555 -2.96 -2.19 -26.50
C GLY A 555 -3.34 -3.08 -25.31
N ALA A 556 -4.26 -4.05 -25.49
CA ALA A 556 -4.61 -5.02 -24.45
C ALA A 556 -3.50 -6.06 -24.24
N GLY A 557 -3.34 -6.53 -23.00
CA GLY A 557 -2.44 -7.64 -22.65
C GLY A 557 -3.05 -9.00 -23.00
N GLY A 558 -2.20 -9.98 -23.28
CA GLY A 558 -2.62 -11.33 -23.67
C GLY A 558 -2.99 -11.42 -25.15
N HIS A 559 -3.78 -12.43 -25.53
CA HIS A 559 -4.20 -12.62 -26.93
C HIS A 559 -4.92 -11.37 -27.45
N THR A 560 -4.39 -10.75 -28.51
CA THR A 560 -4.88 -9.44 -28.97
C THR A 560 -4.94 -9.32 -30.50
N GLY A 561 -5.75 -8.37 -30.97
CA GLY A 561 -5.79 -7.96 -32.36
C GLY A 561 -4.67 -6.97 -32.72
N GLN A 562 -4.66 -6.50 -33.96
CA GLN A 562 -3.65 -5.56 -34.47
C GLN A 562 -4.13 -4.10 -34.52
N VAL A 563 -5.44 -3.86 -34.38
CA VAL A 563 -6.03 -2.53 -34.53
C VAL A 563 -6.01 -1.79 -33.19
N ALA A 564 -5.53 -0.55 -33.18
CA ALA A 564 -5.55 0.31 -31.98
C ALA A 564 -6.99 0.55 -31.49
N LEU A 565 -7.19 0.66 -30.17
CA LEU A 565 -8.54 0.79 -29.58
C LEU A 565 -9.29 2.00 -30.14
N PHE A 566 -8.64 3.15 -30.26
CA PHE A 566 -9.27 4.39 -30.73
C PHE A 566 -9.77 4.30 -32.18
N SER A 567 -9.17 3.44 -33.00
CA SER A 567 -9.64 3.18 -34.35
C SER A 567 -10.70 2.07 -34.38
N LEU A 568 -10.52 1.02 -33.56
CA LEU A 568 -11.39 -0.15 -33.53
C LEU A 568 -12.77 0.17 -32.93
N LEU A 569 -12.81 0.94 -31.85
CA LEU A 569 -14.00 1.15 -31.03
C LEU A 569 -15.13 1.86 -31.80
N PRO A 570 -14.91 3.00 -32.49
CA PRO A 570 -15.95 3.64 -33.29
C PRO A 570 -16.44 2.75 -34.44
N GLN A 571 -15.53 1.99 -35.09
CA GLN A 571 -15.92 1.08 -36.18
C GLN A 571 -16.81 -0.06 -35.69
N ILE A 572 -16.51 -0.65 -34.53
CA ILE A 572 -17.37 -1.67 -33.92
C ILE A 572 -18.72 -1.07 -33.54
N ARG A 573 -18.74 0.11 -32.89
CA ARG A 573 -19.98 0.78 -32.48
C ARG A 573 -20.89 1.05 -33.68
N SER A 574 -20.34 1.51 -34.79
CA SER A 574 -21.13 1.75 -36.02
C SER A 574 -21.60 0.47 -36.72
N ALA A 575 -20.92 -0.66 -36.50
CA ALA A 575 -21.22 -1.91 -37.20
C ALA A 575 -22.20 -2.84 -36.45
N VAL A 576 -22.40 -2.62 -35.15
CA VAL A 576 -23.32 -3.45 -34.33
C VAL A 576 -24.61 -2.70 -33.99
N PRO A 577 -25.75 -3.39 -33.86
CA PRO A 577 -27.02 -2.76 -33.48
C PRO A 577 -26.95 -2.00 -32.15
N GLU A 578 -27.76 -0.95 -31.98
CA GLU A 578 -27.81 -0.17 -30.73
C GLU A 578 -28.15 -1.03 -29.50
N SER A 579 -28.92 -2.10 -29.69
CA SER A 579 -29.26 -3.07 -28.64
C SER A 579 -28.06 -3.87 -28.12
N VAL A 580 -26.92 -3.86 -28.83
CA VAL A 580 -25.68 -4.50 -28.42
C VAL A 580 -24.76 -3.44 -27.82
N HIS A 581 -24.42 -3.57 -26.54
CA HIS A 581 -23.49 -2.66 -25.89
C HIS A 581 -22.05 -2.92 -26.33
N VAL A 582 -21.23 -1.87 -26.39
CA VAL A 582 -19.81 -1.99 -26.74
C VAL A 582 -18.96 -1.60 -25.54
N VAL A 583 -18.18 -2.54 -25.02
CA VAL A 583 -17.29 -2.33 -23.87
C VAL A 583 -15.86 -2.19 -24.39
N ALA A 584 -15.16 -1.12 -24.05
CA ALA A 584 -13.81 -0.86 -24.57
C ALA A 584 -12.73 -1.61 -23.77
N ALA A 585 -11.75 -2.20 -24.44
CA ALA A 585 -10.63 -2.89 -23.80
C ALA A 585 -9.28 -2.59 -24.47
N GLY A 586 -8.24 -2.43 -23.64
CA GLY A 586 -6.86 -2.19 -24.07
C GLY A 586 -6.48 -0.70 -24.07
N GLY A 587 -5.44 -0.33 -23.33
CA GLY A 587 -5.05 1.08 -23.20
C GLY A 587 -5.76 1.86 -22.07
N ILE A 588 -6.66 1.22 -21.32
CA ILE A 588 -7.48 1.85 -20.27
C ILE A 588 -6.92 1.50 -18.88
N HIS A 589 -6.72 2.51 -18.03
CA HIS A 589 -6.16 2.32 -16.68
C HIS A 589 -6.58 3.38 -15.65
N ASP A 590 -7.20 4.48 -16.07
CA ASP A 590 -7.45 5.68 -15.26
C ASP A 590 -8.77 6.36 -15.70
N GLY A 591 -9.16 7.47 -15.04
CA GLY A 591 -10.39 8.18 -15.38
C GLY A 591 -10.38 8.89 -16.73
N ALA A 592 -9.21 9.36 -17.19
CA ALA A 592 -9.09 10.02 -18.50
C ALA A 592 -9.32 9.05 -19.66
N THR A 593 -8.66 7.88 -19.61
CA THR A 593 -8.87 6.82 -20.61
C THR A 593 -10.26 6.21 -20.54
N PHE A 594 -10.88 6.18 -19.36
CA PHE A 594 -12.29 5.82 -19.20
C PHE A 594 -13.24 6.81 -19.90
N VAL A 595 -13.11 8.12 -19.64
CA VAL A 595 -13.95 9.14 -20.29
C VAL A 595 -13.72 9.16 -21.81
N ALA A 596 -12.48 9.01 -22.27
CA ALA A 596 -12.18 8.93 -23.69
C ALA A 596 -12.88 7.73 -24.36
N ALA A 597 -12.90 6.56 -23.70
CA ALA A 597 -13.61 5.40 -24.20
C ALA A 597 -15.12 5.65 -24.34
N LEU A 598 -15.74 6.28 -23.32
CA LEU A 598 -17.15 6.66 -23.39
C LEU A 598 -17.43 7.64 -24.54
N GLY A 599 -16.57 8.65 -24.72
CA GLY A 599 -16.68 9.63 -25.80
C GLY A 599 -16.57 9.02 -27.21
N LEU A 600 -15.88 7.88 -27.34
CA LEU A 600 -15.75 7.12 -28.60
C LEU A 600 -16.90 6.11 -28.82
N GLY A 601 -17.93 6.12 -27.96
CA GLY A 601 -19.13 5.30 -28.11
C GLY A 601 -19.12 3.99 -27.31
N ALA A 602 -18.20 3.82 -26.36
CA ALA A 602 -18.27 2.71 -25.42
C ALA A 602 -19.40 2.93 -24.39
N SER A 603 -20.06 1.86 -23.98
CA SER A 603 -21.00 1.84 -22.86
C SER A 603 -20.32 1.58 -21.50
N GLY A 604 -19.02 1.25 -21.51
CA GLY A 604 -18.21 0.93 -20.35
C GLY A 604 -16.81 0.43 -20.74
N VAL A 605 -16.03 0.00 -19.76
CA VAL A 605 -14.65 -0.44 -19.97
C VAL A 605 -14.37 -1.82 -19.38
N TRP A 606 -13.43 -2.54 -19.99
CA TRP A 606 -12.93 -3.84 -19.57
C TRP A 606 -11.41 -3.73 -19.35
N VAL A 607 -11.01 -3.74 -18.09
CA VAL A 607 -9.68 -3.30 -17.64
C VAL A 607 -8.88 -4.51 -17.16
N GLY A 608 -7.72 -4.76 -17.76
CA GLY A 608 -6.84 -5.88 -17.40
C GLY A 608 -5.65 -5.46 -16.55
N THR A 609 -4.62 -4.93 -17.20
CA THR A 609 -3.29 -4.70 -16.59
C THR A 609 -3.31 -3.85 -15.31
N ARG A 610 -4.21 -2.87 -15.19
CA ARG A 610 -4.38 -2.08 -13.95
C ARG A 610 -4.88 -2.93 -12.78
N PHE A 611 -5.77 -3.89 -13.03
CA PHE A 611 -6.24 -4.86 -12.03
C PHE A 611 -5.27 -6.03 -11.83
N LEU A 612 -4.43 -6.38 -12.80
CA LEU A 612 -3.30 -7.29 -12.59
C LEU A 612 -2.35 -6.75 -11.51
N ALA A 613 -2.12 -5.42 -11.51
CA ALA A 613 -1.43 -4.71 -10.45
C ALA A 613 -2.36 -4.34 -9.27
N SER A 614 -3.09 -5.34 -8.76
CA SER A 614 -3.86 -5.22 -7.52
C SER A 614 -3.45 -6.25 -6.47
N HIS A 615 -3.77 -6.02 -5.21
CA HIS A 615 -3.42 -6.96 -4.13
C HIS A 615 -4.11 -8.32 -4.31
N GLU A 616 -5.34 -8.30 -4.83
CA GLU A 616 -6.22 -9.47 -4.95
C GLU A 616 -5.88 -10.34 -6.17
N ALA A 617 -5.18 -9.79 -7.16
CA ALA A 617 -4.76 -10.52 -8.35
C ALA A 617 -3.72 -11.61 -8.03
N LYS A 618 -3.95 -12.83 -8.49
CA LYS A 618 -3.07 -13.99 -8.33
C LYS A 618 -2.00 -13.99 -9.43
N ALA A 619 -0.89 -13.27 -9.24
CA ALA A 619 0.19 -13.27 -10.24
C ALA A 619 1.29 -14.27 -9.86
N ALA A 620 1.93 -14.89 -10.86
CA ALA A 620 3.16 -15.65 -10.64
C ALA A 620 4.24 -14.76 -10.00
N PRO A 621 5.16 -15.33 -9.19
CA PRO A 621 6.26 -14.57 -8.59
C PRO A 621 7.03 -13.74 -9.63
N GLY A 622 7.40 -12.50 -9.30
CA GLY A 622 8.14 -11.61 -10.19
C GLY A 622 7.30 -10.89 -11.26
N TYR A 623 6.05 -11.29 -11.50
CA TYR A 623 5.23 -10.72 -12.57
C TYR A 623 4.76 -9.29 -12.25
N LYS A 624 4.24 -9.03 -11.04
CA LYS A 624 3.85 -7.67 -10.64
C LYS A 624 5.08 -6.75 -10.55
N GLU A 625 6.23 -7.30 -10.18
CA GLU A 625 7.50 -6.59 -10.14
C GLU A 625 7.94 -6.18 -11.54
N ARG A 626 7.95 -7.11 -12.50
CA ARG A 626 8.32 -6.79 -13.89
C ARG A 626 7.38 -5.73 -14.47
N LEU A 627 6.10 -5.81 -14.15
CA LEU A 627 5.11 -4.80 -14.50
C LEU A 627 5.46 -3.44 -13.86
N LEU A 628 5.73 -3.41 -12.55
CA LEU A 628 6.14 -2.21 -11.83
C LEU A 628 7.54 -1.71 -12.19
N LEU A 629 8.34 -2.44 -12.96
CA LEU A 629 9.64 -1.98 -13.49
C LEU A 629 9.53 -1.41 -14.90
N ALA A 630 8.40 -1.63 -15.60
CA ALA A 630 8.17 -1.02 -16.90
C ALA A 630 8.15 0.51 -16.76
N THR A 631 8.90 1.18 -17.64
CA THR A 631 8.99 2.63 -17.71
C THR A 631 8.13 3.21 -18.83
N GLY A 632 7.76 2.39 -19.82
CA GLY A 632 7.01 2.86 -20.99
C GLY A 632 6.18 1.80 -21.69
N ALA A 633 5.45 2.21 -22.73
CA ALA A 633 4.59 1.33 -23.52
C ALA A 633 5.41 0.33 -24.38
N GLU A 634 6.66 0.70 -24.69
CA GLU A 634 7.67 -0.06 -25.42
C GLU A 634 8.20 -1.27 -24.68
N ASP A 635 7.99 -1.36 -23.36
CA ASP A 635 8.32 -2.53 -22.54
C ASP A 635 7.37 -3.72 -22.79
N THR A 636 6.40 -3.56 -23.69
CA THR A 636 5.56 -4.65 -24.19
C THR A 636 5.77 -4.87 -25.68
N SER A 637 5.68 -6.12 -26.12
CA SER A 637 5.62 -6.47 -27.56
C SER A 637 4.48 -7.43 -27.84
N ILE A 638 4.06 -7.51 -29.11
CA ILE A 638 3.16 -8.55 -29.59
C ILE A 638 4.01 -9.66 -30.17
N THR A 639 3.99 -10.83 -29.54
CA THR A 639 4.74 -12.02 -29.96
C THR A 639 3.80 -13.19 -30.21
N ARG A 640 4.28 -14.18 -30.97
CA ARG A 640 3.62 -15.50 -31.14
C ARG A 640 4.32 -16.61 -30.35
N TYR A 641 5.45 -16.31 -29.70
CA TYR A 641 6.33 -17.28 -29.04
C TYR A 641 5.57 -18.23 -28.09
N TYR A 642 4.67 -17.72 -27.26
CA TYR A 642 4.05 -18.53 -26.20
C TYR A 642 2.91 -19.44 -26.64
N THR A 643 2.23 -19.12 -27.75
CA THR A 643 0.98 -19.83 -28.10
C THR A 643 0.77 -20.03 -29.60
N GLY A 644 1.62 -19.46 -30.46
CA GLY A 644 1.42 -19.41 -31.90
C GLY A 644 0.42 -18.34 -32.36
N LYS A 645 -0.39 -17.82 -31.43
CA LYS A 645 -1.33 -16.70 -31.66
C LYS A 645 -0.70 -15.38 -31.17
N PRO A 646 -1.07 -14.22 -31.77
CA PRO A 646 -0.58 -12.93 -31.32
C PRO A 646 -0.99 -12.66 -29.87
N CYS A 647 0.00 -12.46 -29.00
CA CYS A 647 -0.16 -12.11 -27.60
C CYS A 647 0.68 -10.88 -27.27
N ARG A 648 0.10 -9.88 -26.59
CA ARG A 648 0.89 -8.81 -25.99
C ARG A 648 1.39 -9.20 -24.61
N VAL A 649 2.69 -9.09 -24.40
CA VAL A 649 3.38 -9.47 -23.17
C VAL A 649 4.39 -8.41 -22.77
N LEU A 650 4.81 -8.39 -21.51
CA LEU A 650 6.05 -7.73 -21.09
C LEU A 650 7.22 -8.37 -21.84
N LYS A 651 8.12 -7.55 -22.36
CA LYS A 651 9.35 -8.03 -22.99
C LYS A 651 10.26 -8.68 -21.95
N ASN A 652 10.82 -9.81 -22.35
CA ASN A 652 11.86 -10.53 -21.63
C ASN A 652 12.91 -11.06 -22.62
N ALA A 653 14.02 -11.57 -22.09
CA ALA A 653 15.15 -12.04 -22.90
C ALA A 653 14.71 -13.05 -23.98
N ARG A 654 13.78 -13.95 -23.64
CA ARG A 654 13.30 -14.98 -24.57
C ARG A 654 12.46 -14.42 -25.72
N THR A 655 11.56 -13.47 -25.43
CA THR A 655 10.77 -12.81 -26.48
C THR A 655 11.65 -11.97 -27.42
N GLU A 656 12.69 -11.32 -26.90
CA GLU A 656 13.63 -10.53 -27.70
C GLU A 656 14.55 -11.41 -28.54
N GLU A 657 14.98 -12.56 -28.00
CA GLU A 657 15.73 -13.57 -28.75
C GLU A 657 14.91 -14.13 -29.90
N PHE A 658 13.65 -14.51 -29.63
CA PHE A 658 12.72 -15.03 -30.64
C PHE A 658 12.46 -14.00 -31.76
N GLU A 659 12.28 -12.72 -31.41
CA GLU A 659 12.11 -11.65 -32.40
C GLU A 659 13.37 -11.45 -33.26
N ARG A 660 14.57 -11.53 -32.65
CA ARG A 660 15.85 -11.32 -33.33
C ARG A 660 16.28 -12.49 -34.21
N SER A 661 15.96 -13.72 -33.81
CA SER A 661 16.35 -14.94 -34.55
C SER A 661 15.54 -15.12 -35.85
N GLY A 662 14.34 -14.53 -35.93
CA GLY A 662 13.41 -14.75 -37.03
C GLY A 662 12.76 -16.14 -37.01
N GLU A 663 12.84 -16.88 -35.90
CA GLU A 663 12.16 -18.16 -35.72
C GLU A 663 10.63 -18.00 -35.94
N LYS A 664 10.00 -19.03 -36.52
CA LYS A 664 8.55 -19.08 -36.68
C LYS A 664 7.95 -20.01 -35.63
N ALA A 665 7.00 -19.48 -34.86
CA ALA A 665 6.23 -20.26 -33.91
C ALA A 665 5.32 -21.27 -34.65
N ASP A 666 5.13 -22.43 -34.04
CA ASP A 666 4.13 -23.40 -34.46
C ASP A 666 2.71 -22.80 -34.34
N GLY A 667 1.75 -23.45 -34.99
CA GLY A 667 0.33 -23.12 -34.82
C GLY A 667 -0.18 -23.44 -33.41
N PHE A 668 -1.26 -22.78 -33.00
CA PHE A 668 -2.01 -23.20 -31.81
C PHE A 668 -2.76 -24.51 -32.09
N PRO A 669 -2.76 -25.51 -31.18
CA PRO A 669 -2.20 -25.48 -29.82
C PRO A 669 -0.76 -25.99 -29.66
N ALA A 670 -0.09 -26.44 -30.73
CA ALA A 670 1.24 -27.06 -30.67
C ALA A 670 2.29 -26.16 -29.98
N GLN A 671 2.35 -24.87 -30.36
CA GLN A 671 3.28 -23.92 -29.74
C GLN A 671 2.98 -23.71 -28.25
N TYR A 672 1.69 -23.63 -27.88
CA TYR A 672 1.30 -23.49 -26.47
C TYR A 672 1.77 -24.69 -25.62
N LEU A 673 1.62 -25.90 -26.15
CA LEU A 673 2.11 -27.10 -25.48
C LEU A 673 3.64 -27.15 -25.41
N LYS A 674 4.35 -26.64 -26.43
CA LYS A 674 5.82 -26.49 -26.42
C LYS A 674 6.26 -25.56 -25.29
N SER A 675 5.72 -24.35 -25.22
CA SER A 675 6.02 -23.38 -24.15
C SER A 675 5.76 -23.93 -22.74
N ARG A 676 4.69 -24.71 -22.57
CA ARG A 676 4.41 -25.36 -21.28
C ARG A 676 5.42 -26.44 -20.92
N ARG A 677 5.87 -27.25 -21.87
CA ARG A 677 6.92 -28.25 -21.63
C ARG A 677 8.27 -27.62 -21.33
N GLU A 678 8.54 -26.45 -21.90
CA GLU A 678 9.75 -25.66 -21.65
C GLU A 678 9.71 -24.88 -20.32
N GLY A 679 8.58 -24.88 -19.60
CA GLY A 679 8.46 -24.17 -18.33
C GLY A 679 8.44 -22.64 -18.48
N ASN A 680 7.93 -22.12 -19.58
CA ASN A 680 7.86 -20.67 -19.82
C ASN A 680 6.43 -20.16 -20.00
N ASN A 681 5.42 -20.94 -19.58
CA ASN A 681 4.02 -20.55 -19.60
C ASN A 681 3.26 -21.19 -18.43
N HIS A 682 3.36 -20.59 -17.26
CA HIS A 682 2.82 -21.11 -16.01
C HIS A 682 1.50 -20.50 -15.55
N LEU A 683 1.01 -19.43 -16.19
CA LEU A 683 -0.22 -18.72 -15.78
C LEU A 683 -1.43 -19.63 -15.57
N VAL A 684 -1.51 -20.76 -16.30
CA VAL A 684 -2.70 -21.63 -16.33
C VAL A 684 -2.69 -22.71 -15.24
N VAL A 685 -1.52 -23.12 -14.73
CA VAL A 685 -1.37 -24.30 -13.84
C VAL A 685 -0.44 -24.07 -12.65
N GLY A 686 0.42 -23.05 -12.70
CA GLY A 686 1.28 -22.70 -11.59
C GLY A 686 0.53 -21.85 -10.60
N GLY A 687 0.07 -22.45 -9.50
CA GLY A 687 -0.34 -21.68 -8.33
C GLY A 687 0.77 -20.74 -7.85
N LEU A 688 0.51 -19.94 -6.82
CA LEU A 688 1.46 -18.96 -6.25
C LEU A 688 2.83 -19.53 -5.81
N ASN A 689 2.99 -20.86 -5.80
CA ASN A 689 4.15 -21.59 -5.27
C ASN A 689 5.04 -22.22 -6.35
N VAL A 690 4.87 -21.87 -7.63
CA VAL A 690 5.77 -22.36 -8.70
C VAL A 690 6.91 -21.38 -8.92
N SER A 691 8.15 -21.89 -8.89
CA SER A 691 9.34 -21.13 -9.28
C SER A 691 9.28 -20.86 -10.78
N VAL A 692 9.31 -19.59 -11.16
CA VAL A 692 9.31 -19.15 -12.55
C VAL A 692 10.58 -18.38 -12.84
N ASP A 693 11.05 -18.44 -14.09
CA ASP A 693 12.13 -17.58 -14.58
C ASP A 693 11.52 -16.35 -15.27
N PRO A 694 11.63 -15.14 -14.68
CA PRO A 694 11.06 -13.93 -15.26
C PRO A 694 11.59 -13.58 -16.66
N ASP A 695 12.79 -14.05 -17.02
CA ASP A 695 13.42 -13.77 -18.31
C ASP A 695 12.89 -14.65 -19.46
N SER A 696 12.09 -15.66 -19.14
CA SER A 696 11.42 -16.52 -20.12
C SER A 696 9.91 -16.63 -19.94
N GLU A 697 9.36 -16.34 -18.75
CA GLU A 697 7.95 -16.57 -18.40
C GLU A 697 6.93 -15.77 -19.23
N PHE A 698 5.77 -16.36 -19.48
CA PHE A 698 4.65 -15.72 -20.16
C PHE A 698 3.99 -14.66 -19.26
N MET A 699 4.23 -13.38 -19.56
CA MET A 699 3.72 -12.25 -18.77
C MET A 699 2.81 -11.29 -19.58
N PRO A 700 1.55 -11.64 -19.87
CA PRO A 700 0.56 -10.78 -20.53
C PRO A 700 0.40 -9.39 -19.92
N ALA A 701 0.71 -8.33 -20.65
CA ALA A 701 0.47 -6.98 -20.15
C ALA A 701 0.13 -6.03 -21.29
N GLY A 702 -0.74 -5.06 -21.03
CA GLY A 702 -1.15 -4.06 -21.99
C GLY A 702 -0.14 -2.91 -22.08
N GLN A 703 -0.28 -2.03 -23.06
CA GLN A 703 0.64 -0.89 -23.26
C GLN A 703 0.57 0.18 -22.15
N VAL A 704 -0.40 0.07 -21.23
CA VAL A 704 -0.53 0.96 -20.07
C VAL A 704 0.49 0.69 -18.97
N VAL A 705 1.37 -0.31 -19.12
CA VAL A 705 2.33 -0.71 -18.08
C VAL A 705 3.18 0.45 -17.56
N GLY A 706 3.65 1.34 -18.44
CA GLY A 706 4.43 2.52 -18.03
C GLY A 706 3.65 3.54 -17.18
N SER A 707 2.31 3.46 -17.18
CA SER A 707 1.44 4.29 -16.34
C SER A 707 1.08 3.63 -15.01
N ILE A 708 1.43 2.35 -14.82
CA ILE A 708 1.10 1.59 -13.60
C ILE A 708 2.31 1.59 -12.67
N ASN A 709 2.18 2.40 -11.62
CA ASN A 709 3.30 2.73 -10.75
C ASN A 709 3.25 2.06 -9.37
N HIS A 710 2.11 1.44 -9.04
CA HIS A 710 1.79 0.90 -7.71
C HIS A 710 0.92 -0.33 -7.84
N VAL A 711 0.98 -1.24 -6.88
CA VAL A 711 -0.07 -2.25 -6.65
C VAL A 711 -1.07 -1.65 -5.68
N LEU A 712 -2.35 -1.60 -6.08
CA LEU A 712 -3.43 -0.99 -5.28
C LEU A 712 -4.49 -2.03 -4.91
N PRO A 713 -5.24 -1.86 -3.82
CA PRO A 713 -6.49 -2.59 -3.64
C PRO A 713 -7.40 -2.43 -4.86
N ALA A 714 -8.05 -3.51 -5.31
CA ALA A 714 -8.93 -3.45 -6.49
C ALA A 714 -10.08 -2.44 -6.33
N ARG A 715 -10.57 -2.25 -5.09
CA ARG A 715 -11.56 -1.22 -4.77
C ARG A 715 -11.06 0.19 -5.10
N GLU A 716 -9.83 0.50 -4.69
CA GLU A 716 -9.22 1.81 -4.92
C GLU A 716 -9.05 2.09 -6.41
N VAL A 717 -8.72 1.06 -7.22
CA VAL A 717 -8.68 1.19 -8.68
C VAL A 717 -10.02 1.63 -9.27
N VAL A 718 -11.14 1.04 -8.81
CA VAL A 718 -12.48 1.41 -9.29
C VAL A 718 -12.82 2.85 -8.86
N GLU A 719 -12.57 3.17 -7.59
CA GLU A 719 -12.85 4.50 -7.02
C GLU A 719 -11.99 5.59 -7.67
N SER A 720 -10.73 5.29 -8.01
CA SER A 720 -9.83 6.22 -8.69
C SER A 720 -10.30 6.56 -10.10
N ILE A 721 -10.69 5.55 -10.87
CA ILE A 721 -11.23 5.75 -12.22
C ILE A 721 -12.46 6.66 -12.19
N VAL A 722 -13.39 6.43 -11.25
CA VAL A 722 -14.62 7.25 -11.14
C VAL A 722 -14.31 8.71 -10.82
N ARG A 723 -13.50 8.95 -9.79
CA ARG A 723 -13.17 10.32 -9.37
C ARG A 723 -12.43 11.08 -10.47
N GLU A 724 -11.41 10.47 -11.06
CA GLU A 724 -10.65 11.08 -12.15
C GLU A 724 -11.55 11.33 -13.37
N ALA A 725 -12.51 10.45 -13.65
CA ALA A 725 -13.49 10.66 -14.71
C ALA A 725 -14.39 11.89 -14.44
N GLU A 726 -14.86 12.07 -13.20
CA GLU A 726 -15.63 13.24 -12.81
C GLU A 726 -14.83 14.54 -12.95
N GLU A 727 -13.53 14.51 -12.62
CA GLU A 727 -12.61 15.63 -12.81
C GLU A 727 -12.45 15.98 -14.29
N VAL A 728 -12.21 14.98 -15.14
CA VAL A 728 -12.09 15.16 -16.60
C VAL A 728 -13.38 15.71 -17.19
N LEU A 729 -14.54 15.16 -16.81
CA LEU A 729 -15.85 15.64 -17.26
C LEU A 729 -16.13 17.09 -16.82
N ARG A 730 -15.73 17.46 -15.59
CA ARG A 730 -15.85 18.83 -15.10
C ARG A 730 -14.96 19.79 -15.90
N GLY A 731 -13.73 19.37 -16.22
CA GLY A 731 -12.82 20.14 -17.08
C GLY A 731 -13.38 20.34 -18.49
N LEU A 732 -13.92 19.29 -19.11
CA LEU A 732 -14.52 19.37 -20.46
C LEU A 732 -15.73 20.31 -20.53
N ARG A 733 -16.55 20.41 -19.47
CA ARG A 733 -17.64 21.39 -19.39
C ARG A 733 -17.14 22.85 -19.43
N GLY A 734 -15.91 23.10 -18.96
CA GLY A 734 -15.26 24.40 -19.09
C GLY A 734 -14.82 24.73 -20.51
N VAL A 735 -14.41 23.70 -21.28
CA VAL A 735 -13.98 23.82 -22.68
C VAL A 735 -15.18 23.97 -23.63
N ALA A 736 -16.31 23.33 -23.37
CA ALA A 736 -17.53 23.43 -24.18
C ALA A 736 -18.20 24.84 -24.20
N ARG A 737 -17.56 25.84 -23.57
CA ARG A 737 -17.95 27.26 -23.63
C ARG A 737 -17.11 28.08 -24.62
N LEU A 738 -16.09 27.48 -25.25
CA LEU A 738 -15.38 27.99 -26.44
C LEU A 738 -16.08 27.48 -27.69
#